data_AF-A0A0B7FUS1-F1
#
_entry.id   AF-A0A0B7FUS1-F1
#
_cell.length_a   1.000
_cell.length_b   1.000
_cell.length_c   1.000
_cell.angle_alpha   90.00
_cell.angle_beta   90.00
_cell.angle_gamma   90.00
#
_symmetry.space_group_name_H-M   'P 1'
#
loop_
_entity.id
_entity.type
_entity.pdbx_description
1 polymer ?
#
loop_
_entity_poly.entity_id
_entity_poly.type
_entity_poly.pdbx_seq_one_letter_code
_entity_poly.pdbx_strand_id
1 'polypeptide(L)'
;MYILYFHRLSLNVAKSIFCDAVDKFAANALAEATNPSRPLVNMEVLNNPTLNKKHFGHGSLHFTDEKAMEIFMAKIKAEPMMFGTETVMFSLDKPAGMMESHSGQSSSSTSGVTSNSSGNSSPQSSTTSSPRSKSRPDVSSAPGRPNRHVMNLNRVKGHQFEKREARPPNIKYLRKLHHRLSILGQHLRLETLEFGILRNWNFSVEYSRSLIDETGYFIFEDDEKSLRIDIGGSHQDSTQPSVAIAIQTIEYVALGTDSGKRYMFLSLSQNPHFELGNIARPITGNGRVDARRSRDRLSALDERHARIAPYTSRWIKLTFHVDSPAPNVEICKMAGLGEPAVDPPLSFSKLDMYSPQNIAAVENWIQGGSLDWEVAFQVEALFRNGVLVPTEIMAIKPIIEALTKESKDRAADALRTFIAELQGAGVRKNFNDFENKNVVDEFNAHLLRIAQAMPLERIGVSKSDFMCYHVKITPTAVHLTGPLEEQSNRVIRRYPGYETHFIRVAFTDEADEKTRFDYEVDTMAFTQKRVGQFLKNHILLCDRRYELLGYSQSGFRENACFYIAPFEWEGQTIDGEYIRQSLGNFDRVIDSPSRYGARMSQAFSATTPSIVLKESEIKQIPELERSRKRLFSDGCATISRELAKDVWDSMSKGLPENRQASHQKNEQPPSAFQIRIGGWSLEISRAD
;
A
#
# COMPACT_ATOMS: atom_id res chain seq x y z
N MET A 1 -22.88 -23.16 -17.48
CA MET A 1 -21.86 -22.13 -17.27
C MET A 1 -22.59 -20.80 -17.28
N TYR A 2 -22.65 -20.13 -16.14
CA TYR A 2 -23.41 -18.90 -15.94
C TYR A 2 -22.52 -17.71 -16.25
N ILE A 3 -23.04 -16.75 -17.01
CA ILE A 3 -22.23 -15.66 -17.57
C ILE A 3 -22.63 -14.35 -16.92
N LEU A 4 -21.64 -13.62 -16.41
CA LEU A 4 -21.81 -12.27 -15.90
C LEU A 4 -20.94 -11.33 -16.73
N TYR A 5 -21.54 -10.32 -17.34
CA TYR A 5 -20.81 -9.34 -18.15
C TYR A 5 -20.28 -8.22 -17.29
N PHE A 6 -19.11 -7.70 -17.64
CA PHE A 6 -18.56 -6.50 -17.02
C PHE A 6 -18.20 -5.43 -18.06
N HIS A 7 -18.35 -4.18 -17.67
CA HIS A 7 -18.01 -3.00 -18.46
C HIS A 7 -17.45 -1.88 -17.57
N ARG A 8 -16.91 -0.81 -18.19
CA ARG A 8 -16.22 0.29 -17.48
C ARG A 8 -14.90 -0.11 -16.80
N LEU A 9 -14.23 -1.16 -17.29
CA LEU A 9 -12.86 -1.43 -16.87
C LEU A 9 -11.90 -0.41 -17.49
N SER A 10 -11.07 0.26 -16.68
CA SER A 10 -10.12 1.25 -17.19
C SER A 10 -9.10 0.59 -18.14
N LEU A 11 -8.77 1.26 -19.26
CA LEU A 11 -7.90 0.71 -20.31
C LEU A 11 -6.48 0.38 -19.81
N ASN A 12 -6.04 1.02 -18.73
CA ASN A 12 -4.71 0.83 -18.15
C ASN A 12 -4.61 -0.40 -17.23
N VAL A 13 -5.73 -1.10 -16.98
CA VAL A 13 -5.74 -2.30 -16.13
C VAL A 13 -5.31 -3.51 -16.95
N ALA A 14 -4.13 -4.05 -16.66
CA ALA A 14 -3.67 -5.28 -17.28
C ALA A 14 -4.62 -6.46 -16.97
N LYS A 15 -4.86 -7.34 -17.96
CA LYS A 15 -5.73 -8.53 -17.81
C LYS A 15 -5.33 -9.40 -16.59
N SER A 16 -4.04 -9.55 -16.32
CA SER A 16 -3.54 -10.30 -15.17
C SER A 16 -3.96 -9.70 -13.83
N ILE A 17 -3.93 -8.36 -13.71
CA ILE A 17 -4.32 -7.62 -12.51
C ILE A 17 -5.83 -7.75 -12.29
N PHE A 18 -6.62 -7.61 -13.36
CA PHE A 18 -8.07 -7.78 -13.28
C PHE A 18 -8.45 -9.21 -12.89
N CYS A 19 -7.82 -10.23 -13.48
CA CYS A 19 -8.05 -11.62 -13.11
C CYS A 19 -7.70 -11.89 -11.63
N ASP A 20 -6.56 -11.41 -11.14
CA ASP A 20 -6.17 -11.59 -9.73
C ASP A 20 -7.13 -10.88 -8.76
N ALA A 21 -7.65 -9.71 -9.13
CA ALA A 21 -8.67 -9.01 -8.36
C ALA A 21 -10.00 -9.76 -8.32
N VAL A 22 -10.47 -10.28 -9.47
CA VAL A 22 -11.67 -11.11 -9.54
C VAL A 22 -11.50 -12.40 -8.74
N ASP A 23 -10.32 -13.03 -8.81
CA ASP A 23 -10.01 -14.25 -8.06
C ASP A 23 -10.02 -14.01 -6.55
N LYS A 24 -9.36 -12.94 -6.07
CA LYS A 24 -9.38 -12.55 -4.65
C LYS A 24 -10.79 -12.18 -4.18
N PHE A 25 -11.53 -11.43 -4.99
CA PHE A 25 -12.88 -11.03 -4.65
C PHE A 25 -13.84 -12.22 -4.60
N ALA A 26 -13.75 -13.14 -5.57
CA ALA A 26 -14.54 -14.37 -5.59
C ALA A 26 -14.17 -15.30 -4.43
N ALA A 27 -12.89 -15.43 -4.09
CA ALA A 27 -12.44 -16.21 -2.93
C ALA A 27 -12.99 -15.65 -1.62
N ASN A 28 -13.00 -14.31 -1.46
CA ASN A 28 -13.60 -13.66 -0.30
C ASN A 28 -15.13 -13.79 -0.27
N ALA A 29 -15.80 -13.69 -1.43
CA ALA A 29 -17.25 -13.82 -1.52
C ALA A 29 -17.72 -15.25 -1.24
N LEU A 30 -16.92 -16.25 -1.61
CA LEU A 30 -17.27 -17.69 -1.54
C LEU A 30 -16.63 -18.42 -0.34
N ALA A 31 -16.14 -17.69 0.66
CA ALA A 31 -15.37 -18.22 1.78
C ALA A 31 -16.12 -19.26 2.65
N GLU A 32 -17.44 -19.42 2.48
CA GLU A 32 -18.26 -20.42 3.18
C GLU A 32 -18.60 -21.67 2.33
N ALA A 33 -18.17 -21.75 1.07
CA ALA A 33 -18.41 -22.90 0.19
C ALA A 33 -17.19 -23.84 0.14
N THR A 34 -17.39 -25.14 0.34
CA THR A 34 -16.34 -26.15 0.16
C THR A 34 -15.93 -26.25 -1.32
N ASN A 35 -14.71 -25.80 -1.64
CA ASN A 35 -14.09 -25.75 -2.98
C ASN A 35 -14.85 -24.88 -4.01
N PRO A 36 -14.76 -23.54 -3.94
CA PRO A 36 -15.30 -22.69 -4.99
C PRO A 36 -14.47 -22.84 -6.28
N SER A 37 -15.13 -23.33 -7.32
CA SER A 37 -14.61 -23.31 -8.69
C SER A 37 -14.46 -21.88 -9.19
N ARG A 38 -13.24 -21.53 -9.61
CA ARG A 38 -12.85 -20.17 -10.01
C ARG A 38 -13.61 -19.71 -11.27
N PRO A 39 -14.12 -18.46 -11.31
CA PRO A 39 -14.73 -17.95 -12.52
C PRO A 39 -13.68 -17.80 -13.61
N LEU A 40 -13.97 -18.34 -14.79
CA LEU A 40 -13.11 -18.17 -15.97
C LEU A 40 -13.34 -16.77 -16.54
N VAL A 41 -12.29 -15.95 -16.56
CA VAL A 41 -12.35 -14.58 -17.07
C VAL A 41 -12.07 -14.57 -18.58
N ASN A 42 -13.07 -14.19 -19.38
CA ASN A 42 -12.88 -13.89 -20.78
C ASN A 42 -12.90 -12.37 -20.99
N MET A 43 -11.83 -11.83 -21.53
CA MET A 43 -11.66 -10.40 -21.78
C MET A 43 -11.32 -10.25 -23.26
N GLU A 44 -12.18 -9.54 -23.98
CA GLU A 44 -11.93 -9.24 -25.40
C GLU A 44 -10.95 -8.08 -25.50
N VAL A 45 -9.98 -8.23 -26.43
CA VAL A 45 -8.76 -7.42 -26.54
C VAL A 45 -9.05 -5.94 -26.80
N LEU A 46 -8.30 -5.08 -26.10
CA LEU A 46 -8.25 -3.63 -26.26
C LEU A 46 -7.40 -3.25 -27.48
N ASN A 47 -8.04 -2.93 -28.62
CA ASN A 47 -7.35 -2.27 -29.73
C ASN A 47 -7.42 -0.74 -29.57
N ASN A 48 -6.28 -0.07 -29.83
CA ASN A 48 -5.94 1.34 -29.62
C ASN A 48 -7.08 2.39 -29.60
N PRO A 49 -7.00 3.41 -28.73
CA PRO A 49 -8.01 4.46 -28.61
C PRO A 49 -8.01 5.43 -29.80
N THR A 50 -9.19 5.73 -30.33
CA THR A 50 -9.41 6.91 -31.19
C THR A 50 -9.80 8.12 -30.34
N LEU A 51 -9.40 9.31 -30.79
CA LEU A 51 -9.13 10.48 -29.96
C LEU A 51 -10.31 11.15 -29.21
N ASN A 52 -11.56 10.65 -29.28
CA ASN A 52 -12.72 11.45 -28.85
C ASN A 52 -13.88 10.72 -28.13
N LYS A 53 -13.68 9.51 -27.57
CA LYS A 53 -14.65 8.90 -26.63
C LYS A 53 -13.92 8.22 -25.47
N LYS A 54 -14.43 8.33 -24.23
CA LYS A 54 -13.97 7.51 -23.09
C LYS A 54 -14.28 6.04 -23.40
N HIS A 55 -13.31 5.32 -23.94
CA HIS A 55 -13.42 3.89 -24.17
C HIS A 55 -13.11 3.15 -22.88
N PHE A 56 -13.88 2.10 -22.57
CA PHE A 56 -13.64 1.23 -21.42
C PHE A 56 -13.56 -0.21 -21.88
N GLY A 57 -12.74 -1.02 -21.22
CA GLY A 57 -12.70 -2.46 -21.40
C GLY A 57 -14.00 -3.14 -20.97
N HIS A 58 -14.34 -4.23 -21.67
CA HIS A 58 -15.49 -5.08 -21.39
C HIS A 58 -15.13 -6.56 -21.54
N GLY A 59 -15.90 -7.43 -20.88
CA GLY A 59 -15.69 -8.87 -20.95
C GLY A 59 -16.79 -9.66 -20.24
N SER A 60 -16.55 -10.95 -20.04
CA SER A 60 -17.46 -11.85 -19.36
C SER A 60 -16.73 -12.72 -18.33
N LEU A 61 -17.39 -12.94 -17.21
CA LEU A 61 -17.01 -13.90 -16.18
C LEU A 61 -17.88 -15.14 -16.33
N HIS A 62 -17.25 -16.30 -16.36
CA HIS A 62 -17.95 -17.56 -16.52
C HIS A 62 -17.87 -18.39 -15.24
N PHE A 63 -19.01 -18.54 -14.58
CA PHE A 63 -19.18 -19.35 -13.39
C PHE A 63 -19.64 -20.77 -13.74
N THR A 64 -19.16 -21.74 -12.99
CA THR A 64 -19.57 -23.15 -13.10
C THR A 64 -20.88 -23.44 -12.39
N ASP A 65 -21.24 -22.64 -11.38
CA ASP A 65 -22.44 -22.77 -10.54
C ASP A 65 -23.19 -21.42 -10.42
N GLU A 66 -24.52 -21.46 -10.46
CA GLU A 66 -25.42 -20.30 -10.39
C GLU A 66 -25.34 -19.61 -9.04
N LYS A 67 -25.31 -20.41 -7.98
CA LYS A 67 -25.26 -19.91 -6.60
C LYS A 67 -23.99 -19.11 -6.35
N ALA A 68 -22.87 -19.50 -6.96
CA ALA A 68 -21.62 -18.76 -6.88
C ALA A 68 -21.70 -17.40 -7.59
N MET A 69 -22.37 -17.33 -8.75
CA MET A 69 -22.62 -16.07 -9.47
C MET A 69 -23.54 -15.14 -8.67
N GLU A 70 -24.61 -15.66 -8.05
CA GLU A 70 -25.53 -14.87 -7.23
C GLU A 70 -24.85 -14.29 -5.98
N ILE A 71 -24.04 -15.09 -5.26
CA ILE A 71 -23.26 -14.62 -4.11
C ILE A 71 -22.27 -13.53 -4.53
N PHE A 72 -21.58 -13.74 -5.66
CA PHE A 72 -20.65 -12.75 -6.22
C PHE A 72 -21.37 -11.44 -6.58
N MET A 73 -22.54 -11.52 -7.21
CA MET A 73 -23.38 -10.35 -7.53
C MET A 73 -23.90 -9.61 -6.29
N ALA A 74 -24.33 -10.35 -5.25
CA ALA A 74 -24.75 -9.75 -3.99
C ALA A 74 -23.59 -9.00 -3.31
N LYS A 75 -22.38 -9.57 -3.36
CA LYS A 75 -21.18 -8.95 -2.80
C LYS A 75 -20.75 -7.71 -3.57
N ILE A 76 -20.79 -7.72 -4.91
CA ILE A 76 -20.48 -6.53 -5.73
C ILE A 76 -21.46 -5.38 -5.45
N LYS A 77 -22.73 -5.68 -5.18
CA LYS A 77 -23.72 -4.65 -4.82
C LYS A 77 -23.42 -3.99 -3.47
N ALA A 78 -22.86 -4.73 -2.53
CA ALA A 78 -22.47 -4.22 -1.21
C ALA A 78 -21.09 -3.53 -1.23
N GLU A 79 -20.15 -4.08 -2.00
CA GLU A 79 -18.77 -3.63 -2.13
C GLU A 79 -18.39 -3.57 -3.62
N PRO A 80 -18.57 -2.40 -4.28
CA PRO A 80 -18.25 -2.24 -5.70
C PRO A 80 -16.77 -2.48 -5.98
N MET A 81 -16.46 -3.18 -7.07
CA MET A 81 -15.08 -3.40 -7.49
C MET A 81 -14.53 -2.15 -8.20
N MET A 82 -13.48 -1.56 -7.63
CA MET A 82 -12.89 -0.29 -8.09
C MET A 82 -11.49 -0.51 -8.67
N PHE A 83 -11.16 0.20 -9.75
CA PHE A 83 -9.79 0.33 -10.26
C PHE A 83 -9.48 1.82 -10.44
N GLY A 84 -8.65 2.37 -9.55
CA GLY A 84 -8.47 3.82 -9.42
C GLY A 84 -9.76 4.49 -8.93
N THR A 85 -10.21 5.54 -9.61
CA THR A 85 -11.47 6.25 -9.30
C THR A 85 -12.69 5.67 -10.03
N GLU A 86 -12.52 4.61 -10.83
CA GLU A 86 -13.57 4.08 -11.70
C GLU A 86 -14.14 2.76 -11.17
N THR A 87 -15.47 2.67 -11.14
CA THR A 87 -16.20 1.45 -10.75
C THR A 87 -16.43 0.56 -11.96
N VAL A 88 -16.06 -0.72 -11.85
CA VAL A 88 -16.41 -1.74 -12.84
C VAL A 88 -17.85 -2.16 -12.62
N MET A 89 -18.65 -2.09 -13.67
CA MET A 89 -20.07 -2.38 -13.63
C MET A 89 -20.33 -3.80 -14.13
N PHE A 90 -21.21 -4.53 -13.46
CA PHE A 90 -21.54 -5.91 -13.77
C PHE A 90 -23.04 -6.06 -14.08
N SER A 91 -23.36 -6.83 -15.12
CA SER A 91 -24.74 -7.09 -15.56
C SER A 91 -24.94 -8.54 -16.00
N LEU A 92 -26.15 -9.06 -15.78
CA LEU A 92 -26.58 -10.36 -16.33
C LEU A 92 -26.89 -10.24 -17.83
N ASP A 93 -27.37 -9.07 -18.25
CA ASP A 93 -27.65 -8.80 -19.66
C ASP A 93 -26.38 -8.37 -20.39
N LYS A 94 -26.21 -8.87 -21.62
CA LYS A 94 -25.12 -8.48 -22.51
C LYS A 94 -25.28 -7.01 -22.89
N PRO A 95 -24.27 -6.14 -22.69
CA PRO A 95 -24.35 -4.74 -23.08
C PRO A 95 -24.49 -4.59 -24.61
N ALA A 96 -25.28 -3.62 -25.07
CA ALA A 96 -25.43 -3.32 -26.49
C ALA A 96 -24.07 -2.88 -27.09
N GLY A 97 -23.44 -3.75 -27.89
CA GLY A 97 -22.16 -3.46 -28.57
C GLY A 97 -21.10 -4.56 -28.56
N MET A 98 -21.25 -5.64 -27.79
CA MET A 98 -20.29 -6.77 -27.80
C MET A 98 -20.57 -7.74 -28.98
N MET A 99 -19.68 -7.81 -29.97
CA MET A 99 -19.70 -8.85 -31.01
C MET A 99 -19.14 -10.18 -30.48
N GLU A 100 -19.69 -11.32 -30.91
CA GLU A 100 -19.24 -12.64 -30.48
C GLU A 100 -17.92 -13.05 -31.18
N SER A 101 -16.89 -13.36 -30.40
CA SER A 101 -15.74 -14.14 -30.86
C SER A 101 -16.00 -15.64 -30.70
N HIS A 102 -16.73 -16.24 -31.64
CA HIS A 102 -16.85 -17.70 -31.73
C HIS A 102 -15.56 -18.33 -32.27
N SER A 103 -14.70 -18.83 -31.39
CA SER A 103 -13.71 -19.84 -31.75
C SER A 103 -14.27 -21.24 -31.52
N GLY A 104 -14.60 -21.93 -32.61
CA GLY A 104 -14.79 -23.38 -32.64
C GLY A 104 -16.17 -23.79 -33.12
N GLN A 105 -16.25 -24.22 -34.39
CA GLN A 105 -16.62 -25.61 -34.69
C GLN A 105 -16.45 -25.96 -36.16
N SER A 106 -15.81 -27.12 -36.35
CA SER A 106 -16.06 -28.14 -37.38
C SER A 106 -16.73 -27.70 -38.68
N SER A 107 -15.96 -27.76 -39.76
CA SER A 107 -16.47 -27.92 -41.11
C SER A 107 -17.19 -29.27 -41.25
N SER A 108 -18.52 -29.23 -41.38
CA SER A 108 -19.28 -30.23 -42.14
C SER A 108 -20.20 -29.48 -43.10
N SER A 109 -19.74 -29.37 -44.35
CA SER A 109 -20.51 -28.86 -45.48
C SER A 109 -21.47 -29.93 -45.99
N THR A 110 -22.75 -29.59 -46.18
CA THR A 110 -23.53 -30.11 -47.31
C THR A 110 -24.72 -29.22 -47.62
N SER A 111 -25.07 -29.17 -48.92
CA SER A 111 -26.17 -28.44 -49.58
C SER A 111 -26.01 -26.91 -49.66
N GLY A 112 -26.24 -26.23 -50.76
CA GLY A 112 -26.66 -26.65 -52.09
C GLY A 112 -26.80 -25.41 -52.96
N VAL A 113 -26.06 -25.42 -54.07
CA VAL A 113 -26.57 -25.07 -55.40
C VAL A 113 -26.99 -23.60 -55.61
N THR A 114 -26.10 -22.87 -56.28
CA THR A 114 -26.48 -21.96 -57.36
C THR A 114 -25.62 -22.25 -58.59
N SER A 115 -26.27 -22.89 -59.58
CA SER A 115 -26.05 -22.74 -61.01
C SER A 115 -25.84 -21.25 -61.36
N ASN A 116 -25.08 -20.80 -62.35
CA ASN A 116 -24.66 -21.34 -63.64
C ASN A 116 -23.50 -20.45 -64.11
N SER A 117 -22.50 -21.03 -64.78
CA SER A 117 -22.29 -20.85 -66.23
C SER A 117 -20.83 -21.06 -66.61
N SER A 118 -20.65 -22.10 -67.42
CA SER A 118 -19.81 -22.18 -68.62
C SER A 118 -18.29 -22.00 -68.50
N GLY A 119 -17.58 -23.05 -68.92
CA GLY A 119 -16.45 -22.85 -69.82
C GLY A 119 -15.26 -23.76 -69.62
N ASN A 120 -15.36 -25.00 -70.12
CA ASN A 120 -14.31 -25.75 -70.82
C ASN A 120 -12.85 -25.62 -70.34
N SER A 121 -12.28 -26.71 -69.83
CA SER A 121 -11.53 -27.69 -70.64
C SER A 121 -10.55 -28.50 -69.79
N SER A 122 -10.70 -29.82 -69.89
CA SER A 122 -9.82 -30.90 -69.44
C SER A 122 -8.48 -30.92 -70.22
N PRO A 123 -7.54 -31.88 -70.05
CA PRO A 123 -7.46 -32.98 -69.07
C PRO A 123 -6.03 -33.29 -68.52
N GLN A 124 -5.96 -34.42 -67.78
CA GLN A 124 -4.81 -35.34 -67.61
C GLN A 124 -3.69 -34.96 -66.63
N SER A 125 -3.05 -35.88 -65.87
CA SER A 125 -3.30 -37.28 -65.53
C SER A 125 -2.19 -37.80 -64.60
N SER A 126 -2.53 -38.78 -63.76
CA SER A 126 -1.65 -39.83 -63.23
C SER A 126 -0.66 -39.40 -62.12
N THR A 127 -0.30 -40.20 -61.11
CA THR A 127 -0.26 -41.65 -61.00
C THR A 127 -0.03 -42.05 -59.51
N THR A 128 -0.69 -43.14 -59.07
CA THR A 128 -0.19 -44.27 -58.21
C THR A 128 0.70 -44.01 -56.97
N SER A 129 0.67 -44.73 -55.84
CA SER A 129 -0.07 -45.91 -55.35
C SER A 129 0.51 -46.33 -53.98
N SER A 130 -0.35 -46.70 -53.02
CA SER A 130 -0.21 -47.92 -52.17
C SER A 130 0.84 -47.95 -51.00
N PRO A 131 0.77 -48.91 -50.02
CA PRO A 131 -0.18 -48.93 -48.89
C PRO A 131 0.31 -49.63 -47.55
N ARG A 132 -0.65 -49.85 -46.63
CA ARG A 132 -0.82 -50.91 -45.58
C ARG A 132 -0.19 -50.66 -44.18
N SER A 133 -0.93 -50.63 -43.05
CA SER A 133 -2.01 -51.44 -42.40
C SER A 133 -1.48 -52.61 -41.56
N LYS A 134 -1.81 -52.72 -40.25
CA LYS A 134 -2.94 -53.43 -39.56
C LYS A 134 -2.58 -53.49 -38.05
N SER A 135 -3.40 -53.73 -37.01
CA SER A 135 -4.84 -53.95 -36.77
C SER A 135 -5.08 -54.11 -35.24
N ARG A 136 -6.32 -53.81 -34.80
CA ARG A 136 -7.05 -54.06 -33.51
C ARG A 136 -7.35 -55.59 -33.25
N PRO A 137 -8.19 -56.10 -32.27
CA PRO A 137 -9.38 -55.52 -31.57
C PRO A 137 -9.78 -56.01 -30.11
N ASP A 138 -10.97 -55.51 -29.69
CA ASP A 138 -11.83 -55.59 -28.45
C ASP A 138 -12.42 -56.97 -28.02
N VAL A 139 -13.25 -57.00 -26.92
CA VAL A 139 -14.63 -57.60 -26.84
C VAL A 139 -15.38 -57.48 -25.45
N SER A 140 -16.67 -57.01 -25.49
CA SER A 140 -17.98 -57.34 -24.77
C SER A 140 -18.19 -57.38 -23.21
N SER A 141 -19.36 -57.28 -22.53
CA SER A 141 -20.81 -56.93 -22.73
C SER A 141 -21.72 -57.10 -21.44
N ALA A 142 -22.65 -56.15 -21.15
CA ALA A 142 -24.11 -56.26 -20.73
C ALA A 142 -24.61 -56.76 -19.29
N PRO A 143 -25.95 -56.71 -18.90
CA PRO A 143 -26.61 -55.74 -17.96
C PRO A 143 -27.68 -56.27 -16.90
N GLY A 144 -28.32 -55.41 -16.06
CA GLY A 144 -29.54 -55.74 -15.25
C GLY A 144 -30.07 -54.69 -14.20
N ARG A 145 -31.41 -54.56 -14.00
CA ARG A 145 -32.24 -53.61 -13.14
C ARG A 145 -32.99 -54.36 -11.98
N PRO A 146 -33.90 -53.83 -11.08
CA PRO A 146 -34.23 -52.50 -10.48
C PRO A 146 -34.61 -52.46 -8.94
N ASN A 147 -34.90 -51.25 -8.40
CA ASN A 147 -35.85 -50.82 -7.31
C ASN A 147 -35.61 -50.87 -5.75
N ARG A 148 -35.61 -49.65 -5.16
CA ARG A 148 -36.02 -49.04 -3.85
C ARG A 148 -36.17 -49.75 -2.47
N HIS A 149 -35.51 -49.09 -1.49
CA HIS A 149 -35.82 -48.68 -0.09
C HIS A 149 -36.02 -49.69 1.08
N VAL A 150 -35.13 -49.61 2.09
CA VAL A 150 -35.42 -49.53 3.56
C VAL A 150 -34.21 -48.86 4.28
N MET A 151 -34.45 -47.89 5.18
CA MET A 151 -33.46 -47.34 6.12
C MET A 151 -33.31 -48.25 7.36
N ASN A 152 -32.09 -48.45 7.89
CA ASN A 152 -31.91 -48.36 9.34
C ASN A 152 -30.50 -48.06 9.83
N LEU A 153 -30.49 -47.42 10.99
CA LEU A 153 -29.45 -46.69 11.71
C LEU A 153 -28.32 -47.54 12.32
N ASN A 154 -27.19 -46.85 12.54
CA ASN A 154 -26.12 -47.11 13.51
C ASN A 154 -25.13 -48.26 13.26
N ARG A 155 -23.98 -47.95 12.63
CA ARG A 155 -22.68 -48.25 13.26
C ARG A 155 -21.52 -47.45 12.68
N VAL A 156 -20.86 -46.74 13.59
CA VAL A 156 -19.61 -45.99 13.46
C VAL A 156 -18.50 -46.84 12.81
N LYS A 157 -17.90 -46.33 11.72
CA LYS A 157 -16.51 -46.59 11.35
C LYS A 157 -15.91 -45.28 10.85
N GLY A 158 -15.05 -44.67 11.68
CA GLY A 158 -14.26 -43.51 11.28
C GLY A 158 -13.47 -43.82 10.00
N HIS A 159 -13.47 -42.88 9.06
CA HIS A 159 -12.54 -42.94 7.95
C HIS A 159 -11.14 -42.68 8.51
N GLN A 160 -10.31 -43.71 8.53
CA GLN A 160 -8.87 -43.56 8.61
C GLN A 160 -8.46 -42.63 7.47
N PHE A 161 -7.79 -41.53 7.78
CA PHE A 161 -7.04 -40.78 6.78
C PHE A 161 -5.95 -41.72 6.26
N GLU A 162 -6.16 -42.30 5.08
CA GLU A 162 -5.05 -42.81 4.29
C GLU A 162 -4.10 -41.63 4.07
N LYS A 163 -2.91 -41.70 4.70
CA LYS A 163 -1.79 -40.85 4.32
C LYS A 163 -1.58 -41.05 2.83
N ARG A 164 -2.00 -40.09 2.01
CA ARG A 164 -1.55 -40.00 0.62
C ARG A 164 -0.03 -39.99 0.66
N GLU A 165 0.60 -41.07 0.22
CA GLU A 165 2.03 -41.07 -0.04
C GLU A 165 2.33 -39.91 -0.99
N ALA A 166 3.19 -38.99 -0.53
CA ALA A 166 3.62 -37.87 -1.34
C ALA A 166 4.30 -38.43 -2.60
N ARG A 167 3.75 -38.12 -3.78
CA ARG A 167 4.42 -38.46 -5.04
C ARG A 167 5.85 -37.94 -4.97
N PRO A 168 6.88 -38.76 -5.30
CA PRO A 168 8.25 -38.30 -5.26
C PRO A 168 8.40 -37.06 -6.15
N PRO A 169 9.08 -36.00 -5.67
CA PRO A 169 9.18 -34.77 -6.43
C PRO A 169 9.83 -35.03 -7.78
N ASN A 170 9.30 -34.40 -8.84
CA ASN A 170 9.76 -34.60 -10.21
C ASN A 170 11.28 -34.37 -10.30
N ILE A 171 12.05 -35.37 -10.72
CA ILE A 171 13.52 -35.32 -10.77
C ILE A 171 14.03 -34.15 -11.62
N LYS A 172 13.31 -33.77 -12.68
CA LYS A 172 13.64 -32.57 -13.48
C LYS A 172 13.46 -31.28 -12.69
N TYR A 173 12.44 -31.22 -11.83
CA TYR A 173 12.21 -30.08 -10.94
C TYR A 173 13.29 -30.02 -9.85
N LEU A 174 13.61 -31.14 -9.20
CA LEU A 174 14.68 -31.20 -8.20
C LEU A 174 16.05 -30.83 -8.77
N ARG A 175 16.38 -31.28 -9.98
CA ARG A 175 17.63 -30.89 -10.66
C ARG A 175 17.66 -29.40 -10.98
N LYS A 176 16.54 -28.82 -11.43
CA LYS A 176 16.42 -27.37 -11.67
C LYS A 176 16.54 -26.57 -10.38
N LEU A 177 15.90 -27.03 -9.29
CA LEU A 177 15.97 -26.41 -7.98
C LEU A 177 17.39 -26.51 -7.40
N HIS A 178 18.03 -27.67 -7.48
CA HIS A 178 19.40 -27.87 -7.01
C HIS A 178 20.40 -27.02 -7.81
N HIS A 179 20.23 -26.93 -9.13
CA HIS A 179 21.03 -26.05 -9.97
C HIS A 179 20.83 -24.57 -9.62
N ARG A 180 19.57 -24.15 -9.44
CA ARG A 180 19.22 -22.78 -9.02
C ARG A 180 19.80 -22.44 -7.65
N LEU A 181 19.68 -23.32 -6.66
CA LEU A 181 20.29 -23.15 -5.33
C LEU A 181 21.83 -23.18 -5.38
N SER A 182 22.44 -23.98 -6.26
CA SER A 182 23.91 -24.00 -6.43
C SER A 182 24.48 -22.71 -7.01
N ILE A 183 23.64 -21.91 -7.68
CA ILE A 183 24.00 -20.63 -8.29
C ILE A 183 23.63 -19.47 -7.36
N LEU A 184 22.40 -19.45 -6.85
CA LEU A 184 21.88 -18.36 -6.01
C LEU A 184 22.37 -18.44 -4.56
N GLY A 185 22.61 -19.64 -4.03
CA GLY A 185 23.15 -19.84 -2.69
C GLY A 185 24.66 -19.57 -2.57
N GLN A 186 25.30 -19.03 -3.61
CA GLN A 186 26.71 -18.63 -3.54
C GLN A 186 26.85 -17.30 -2.82
N HIS A 187 27.82 -17.23 -1.91
CA HIS A 187 28.19 -15.99 -1.25
C HIS A 187 29.16 -15.23 -2.17
N LEU A 188 28.72 -14.08 -2.67
CA LEU A 188 29.51 -13.24 -3.59
C LEU A 188 30.26 -12.19 -2.78
N ARG A 189 31.59 -12.25 -2.75
CA ARG A 189 32.41 -11.38 -1.91
C ARG A 189 32.38 -9.94 -2.43
N LEU A 190 32.10 -9.01 -1.53
CA LEU A 190 32.11 -7.58 -1.79
C LEU A 190 33.44 -6.95 -1.39
N GLU A 191 33.81 -5.89 -2.10
CA GLU A 191 34.91 -5.01 -1.74
C GLU A 191 34.40 -3.70 -1.13
N THR A 192 33.30 -3.16 -1.66
CA THR A 192 32.65 -1.95 -1.12
C THR A 192 31.13 -2.04 -1.19
N LEU A 193 30.49 -1.44 -0.20
CA LEU A 193 29.05 -1.16 -0.14
C LEU A 193 28.86 0.36 -0.08
N GLU A 194 28.13 0.92 -1.05
CA GLU A 194 27.95 2.36 -1.17
C GLU A 194 26.46 2.73 -1.28
N PHE A 195 26.07 3.77 -0.55
CA PHE A 195 24.75 4.40 -0.61
C PHE A 195 24.91 5.85 -1.10
N GLY A 196 23.90 6.35 -1.81
CA GLY A 196 24.02 7.65 -2.46
C GLY A 196 22.74 8.13 -3.12
N ILE A 197 22.89 9.14 -3.98
CA ILE A 197 21.79 9.70 -4.75
C ILE A 197 22.12 9.63 -6.23
N LEU A 198 21.16 9.21 -7.05
CA LEU A 198 21.30 9.21 -8.49
C LEU A 198 20.71 10.51 -9.07
N ARG A 199 21.49 11.23 -9.87
CA ARG A 199 21.05 12.39 -10.64
C ARG A 199 21.72 12.39 -12.00
N ASN A 200 20.93 12.45 -13.06
CA ASN A 200 21.37 12.51 -14.45
C ASN A 200 22.44 11.44 -14.77
N TRP A 201 22.11 10.17 -14.50
CA TRP A 201 23.04 9.05 -14.68
C TRP A 201 24.33 9.14 -13.84
N ASN A 202 24.43 10.08 -12.89
CA ASN A 202 25.55 10.20 -11.97
C ASN A 202 25.11 9.83 -10.56
N PHE A 203 25.68 8.75 -10.04
CA PHE A 203 25.51 8.34 -8.66
C PHE A 203 26.53 9.07 -7.80
N SER A 204 26.06 10.03 -7.00
CA SER A 204 26.84 10.67 -5.96
C SER A 204 26.90 9.76 -4.73
N VAL A 205 28.09 9.29 -4.39
CA VAL A 205 28.35 8.47 -3.21
C VAL A 205 28.29 9.36 -1.96
N GLU A 206 27.31 9.11 -1.10
CA GLU A 206 27.12 9.86 0.16
C GLU A 206 27.59 9.05 1.38
N TYR A 207 27.67 7.73 1.24
CA TYR A 207 28.26 6.82 2.20
C TYR A 207 28.95 5.67 1.49
N SER A 208 30.13 5.29 1.99
CA SER A 208 30.92 4.18 1.49
C SER A 208 31.50 3.40 2.65
N ARG A 209 31.35 2.08 2.62
CA ARG A 209 31.95 1.14 3.58
C ARG A 209 32.86 0.19 2.82
N SER A 210 34.13 0.16 3.22
CA SER A 210 35.09 -0.84 2.74
C SER A 210 34.84 -2.16 3.43
N LEU A 211 34.81 -3.23 2.63
CA LEU A 211 34.60 -4.62 3.02
C LEU A 211 35.82 -5.47 2.63
N ILE A 212 37.00 -4.83 2.56
CA ILE A 212 38.28 -5.51 2.31
C ILE A 212 38.75 -6.17 3.61
N ASP A 213 38.81 -5.37 4.68
CA ASP A 213 39.22 -5.80 6.02
C ASP A 213 38.07 -6.48 6.78
N GLU A 214 36.85 -5.97 6.61
CA GLU A 214 35.62 -6.59 7.11
C GLU A 214 35.08 -7.57 6.07
N THR A 215 34.78 -8.83 6.44
CA THR A 215 34.19 -9.76 5.47
C THR A 215 32.80 -9.29 5.04
N GLY A 216 32.59 -9.09 3.74
CA GLY A 216 31.30 -8.69 3.17
C GLY A 216 30.82 -9.67 2.10
N TYR A 217 29.57 -10.11 2.19
CA TYR A 217 28.97 -11.05 1.23
C TYR A 217 27.62 -10.58 0.73
N PHE A 218 27.40 -10.71 -0.57
CA PHE A 218 26.12 -10.55 -1.22
C PHE A 218 25.53 -11.93 -1.54
N ILE A 219 24.26 -12.12 -1.16
CA ILE A 219 23.58 -13.42 -1.13
C ILE A 219 22.20 -13.27 -1.78
N PHE A 220 21.81 -14.22 -2.62
CA PHE A 220 20.44 -14.35 -3.10
C PHE A 220 19.67 -15.35 -2.24
N GLU A 221 18.69 -14.86 -1.49
CA GLU A 221 17.82 -15.69 -0.65
C GLU A 221 16.60 -16.12 -1.48
N ASP A 222 16.71 -17.31 -2.09
CA ASP A 222 15.69 -17.83 -3.04
C ASP A 222 14.37 -18.20 -2.35
N ASP A 223 14.42 -18.54 -1.06
CA ASP A 223 13.27 -18.84 -0.21
C ASP A 223 12.48 -17.58 0.16
N GLU A 224 13.17 -16.51 0.53
CA GLU A 224 12.57 -15.22 0.93
C GLU A 224 12.30 -14.27 -0.25
N LYS A 225 12.81 -14.57 -1.44
CA LYS A 225 12.82 -13.66 -2.60
C LYS A 225 13.41 -12.29 -2.23
N SER A 226 14.50 -12.33 -1.49
CA SER A 226 15.28 -11.18 -1.05
C SER A 226 16.71 -11.28 -1.52
N LEU A 227 17.38 -10.13 -1.51
CA LEU A 227 18.83 -10.02 -1.56
C LEU A 227 19.32 -9.65 -0.18
N ARG A 228 20.42 -10.26 0.27
CA ARG A 228 21.06 -9.92 1.53
C ARG A 228 22.50 -9.51 1.31
N ILE A 229 22.92 -8.50 2.05
CA ILE A 229 24.30 -8.06 2.15
C ILE A 229 24.71 -8.23 3.61
N ASP A 230 25.52 -9.23 3.89
CA ASP A 230 26.08 -9.49 5.21
C ASP A 230 27.41 -8.76 5.36
N ILE A 231 27.61 -8.11 6.52
CA ILE A 231 28.78 -7.29 6.81
C ILE A 231 29.41 -7.77 8.11
N GLY A 232 30.72 -8.00 8.10
CA GLY A 232 31.47 -8.56 9.23
C GLY A 232 31.39 -10.09 9.31
N GLY A 233 31.88 -10.66 10.41
CA GLY A 233 31.94 -12.11 10.62
C GLY A 233 33.33 -12.68 10.78
N SER A 234 34.31 -11.87 11.19
CA SER A 234 35.56 -12.42 11.70
C SER A 234 35.28 -13.22 12.99
N HIS A 235 36.10 -14.22 13.32
CA HIS A 235 35.91 -15.05 14.53
C HIS A 235 35.85 -14.25 15.86
N GLN A 236 36.12 -12.95 15.84
CA GLN A 236 36.09 -12.05 17.00
C GLN A 236 34.80 -11.22 17.11
N ASP A 237 33.97 -11.17 16.06
CA ASP A 237 32.78 -10.32 16.05
C ASP A 237 31.62 -11.01 16.78
N SER A 238 31.02 -10.31 17.75
CA SER A 238 29.80 -10.80 18.43
C SER A 238 28.53 -10.52 17.62
N THR A 239 28.56 -9.59 16.66
CA THR A 239 27.40 -9.11 15.93
C THR A 239 27.70 -8.93 14.44
N GLN A 240 26.70 -9.15 13.60
CA GLN A 240 26.80 -9.07 12.14
C GLN A 240 25.73 -8.10 11.59
N PRO A 241 26.08 -6.88 11.20
CA PRO A 241 25.18 -6.02 10.47
C PRO A 241 24.82 -6.62 9.10
N SER A 242 23.58 -6.43 8.65
CA SER A 242 23.17 -6.83 7.31
C SER A 242 22.18 -5.86 6.68
N VAL A 243 22.12 -5.86 5.36
CA VAL A 243 21.13 -5.13 4.56
C VAL A 243 20.27 -6.15 3.83
N ALA A 244 18.97 -6.15 4.08
CA ALA A 244 18.00 -7.00 3.39
C ALA A 244 17.17 -6.17 2.40
N ILE A 245 17.03 -6.66 1.17
CA ILE A 245 16.38 -5.99 0.06
C ILE A 245 15.36 -6.95 -0.55
N ALA A 246 14.07 -6.64 -0.43
CA ALA A 246 13.05 -7.44 -1.09
C ALA A 246 13.10 -7.22 -2.61
N ILE A 247 13.13 -8.29 -3.41
CA ILE A 247 13.30 -8.21 -4.87
C ILE A 247 12.23 -7.34 -5.53
N GLN A 248 11.00 -7.36 -5.01
CA GLN A 248 9.87 -6.57 -5.50
C GLN A 248 10.05 -5.04 -5.37
N THR A 249 11.00 -4.59 -4.55
CA THR A 249 11.29 -3.16 -4.33
C THR A 249 12.31 -2.62 -5.33
N ILE A 250 12.95 -3.48 -6.10
CA ILE A 250 14.01 -3.11 -7.03
C ILE A 250 13.38 -2.62 -8.34
N GLU A 251 13.56 -1.33 -8.63
CA GLU A 251 13.02 -0.66 -9.83
C GLU A 251 14.00 -0.71 -11.00
N TYR A 252 15.31 -0.70 -10.71
CA TYR A 252 16.36 -0.71 -11.72
C TYR A 252 17.57 -1.51 -11.25
N VAL A 253 18.13 -2.30 -12.17
CA VAL A 253 19.35 -3.06 -11.96
C VAL A 253 20.31 -2.74 -13.09
N ALA A 254 21.55 -2.42 -12.74
CA ALA A 254 22.64 -2.27 -13.69
C ALA A 254 23.85 -3.10 -13.27
N LEU A 255 24.50 -3.68 -14.28
CA LEU A 255 25.74 -4.44 -14.13
C LEU A 255 26.80 -3.79 -15.02
N GLY A 256 28.01 -3.65 -14.53
CA GLY A 256 29.09 -3.13 -15.35
C GLY A 256 30.44 -3.19 -14.68
N THR A 257 31.38 -2.41 -15.24
CA THR A 257 32.73 -2.27 -14.69
C THR A 257 33.04 -0.82 -14.36
N ASP A 258 33.55 -0.56 -13.16
CA ASP A 258 34.03 0.75 -12.72
C ASP A 258 35.48 0.59 -12.24
N SER A 259 36.39 1.37 -12.83
CA SER A 259 37.82 1.34 -12.48
C SER A 259 38.43 -0.08 -12.51
N GLY A 260 37.99 -0.91 -13.47
CA GLY A 260 38.44 -2.30 -13.63
C GLY A 260 37.76 -3.33 -12.72
N LYS A 261 36.83 -2.90 -11.84
CA LYS A 261 36.11 -3.78 -10.91
C LYS A 261 34.66 -3.93 -11.31
N ARG A 262 34.12 -5.14 -11.15
CA ARG A 262 32.72 -5.44 -11.48
C ARG A 262 31.80 -4.84 -10.42
N TYR A 263 30.73 -4.18 -10.83
CA TYR A 263 29.72 -3.64 -9.94
C TYR A 263 28.31 -4.13 -10.27
N MET A 264 27.45 -4.05 -9.26
CA MET A 264 26.00 -4.11 -9.41
C MET A 264 25.41 -2.85 -8.77
N PHE A 265 24.56 -2.16 -9.52
CA PHE A 265 23.85 -0.98 -9.08
C PHE A 265 22.35 -1.28 -8.97
N LEU A 266 21.74 -0.84 -7.88
CA LEU A 266 20.33 -1.03 -7.58
C LEU A 266 19.66 0.33 -7.32
N SER A 267 18.51 0.56 -7.96
CA SER A 267 17.56 1.61 -7.55
C SER A 267 16.34 0.96 -6.93
N LEU A 268 15.92 1.46 -5.78
CA LEU A 268 14.83 0.91 -4.98
C LEU A 268 13.65 1.89 -4.91
N SER A 269 12.44 1.35 -4.90
CA SER A 269 11.21 2.11 -4.66
C SER A 269 11.06 2.58 -3.21
N GLN A 270 11.80 1.98 -2.28
CA GLN A 270 11.80 2.27 -0.84
C GLN A 270 13.15 1.93 -0.21
N ASN A 271 13.37 2.37 1.04
CA ASN A 271 14.61 2.04 1.75
C ASN A 271 14.72 0.54 2.04
N PRO A 272 15.95 -0.02 2.02
CA PRO A 272 16.20 -1.40 2.41
C PRO A 272 16.05 -1.59 3.92
N HIS A 273 16.02 -2.84 4.35
CA HIS A 273 15.96 -3.20 5.76
C HIS A 273 17.37 -3.32 6.32
N PHE A 274 17.69 -2.51 7.34
CA PHE A 274 18.95 -2.64 8.08
C PHE A 274 18.74 -3.55 9.28
N GLU A 275 19.64 -4.51 9.50
CA GLU A 275 19.50 -5.52 10.52
C GLU A 275 20.83 -5.77 11.25
N LEU A 276 20.75 -6.32 12.46
CA LEU A 276 21.90 -6.72 13.28
C LEU A 276 21.66 -8.14 13.81
N GLY A 277 22.38 -9.11 13.29
CA GLY A 277 22.39 -10.49 13.81
C GLY A 277 23.41 -10.66 14.95
N ASN A 278 23.18 -11.66 15.80
CA ASN A 278 24.18 -12.11 16.79
C ASN A 278 24.86 -13.39 16.30
N ILE A 279 26.17 -13.33 16.09
CA ILE A 279 26.97 -14.44 15.52
C ILE A 279 27.11 -15.59 16.53
N ALA A 280 27.18 -15.27 17.83
CA ALA A 280 27.43 -16.23 18.91
C ALA A 280 26.16 -16.65 19.65
N ARG A 281 24.99 -16.61 18.98
CA ARG A 281 23.73 -17.02 19.62
C ARG A 281 23.73 -18.53 19.93
N PRO A 282 23.36 -18.97 21.15
CA PRO A 282 23.16 -20.39 21.45
C PRO A 282 22.06 -20.97 20.58
N ILE A 283 22.39 -22.02 19.80
CA ILE A 283 21.46 -22.71 18.90
C ILE A 283 20.93 -23.95 19.62
N THR A 284 19.61 -24.10 19.65
CA THR A 284 18.90 -25.23 20.27
C THR A 284 18.83 -26.47 19.38
N GLY A 285 19.21 -26.34 18.10
CA GLY A 285 19.15 -27.38 17.08
C GLY A 285 17.77 -27.49 16.41
N ASN A 286 16.83 -26.64 16.80
CA ASN A 286 15.51 -26.53 16.19
C ASN A 286 15.47 -25.23 15.38
N GLY A 287 15.65 -25.34 14.06
CA GLY A 287 15.74 -24.18 13.16
C GLY A 287 14.59 -23.17 13.30
N ARG A 288 13.38 -23.62 13.68
CA ARG A 288 12.27 -22.70 13.93
C ARG A 288 12.49 -21.89 15.21
N VAL A 289 12.91 -22.53 16.30
CA VAL A 289 13.20 -21.84 17.57
C VAL A 289 14.43 -20.93 17.43
N ASP A 290 15.42 -21.38 16.68
CA ASP A 290 16.70 -20.70 16.49
C ASP A 290 16.62 -19.54 15.50
N ALA A 291 15.71 -19.57 14.53
CA ALA A 291 15.42 -18.44 13.66
C ALA A 291 14.67 -17.31 14.38
N ARG A 292 13.85 -17.64 15.39
CA ARG A 292 12.97 -16.67 16.07
C ARG A 292 13.76 -15.55 16.75
N ARG A 293 13.48 -14.28 16.41
CA ARG A 293 14.15 -13.08 16.96
C ARG A 293 15.67 -13.23 16.99
N SER A 294 16.23 -13.73 15.90
CA SER A 294 17.66 -13.92 15.73
C SER A 294 18.38 -12.62 15.34
N ARG A 295 17.64 -11.62 14.85
CA ARG A 295 18.17 -10.33 14.37
C ARG A 295 17.41 -9.16 14.98
N ASP A 296 18.08 -8.02 15.14
CA ASP A 296 17.47 -6.75 15.50
C ASP A 296 17.30 -5.86 14.27
N ARG A 297 16.20 -5.11 14.18
CA ARG A 297 16.04 -4.07 13.14
C ARG A 297 16.83 -2.82 13.50
N LEU A 298 17.46 -2.20 12.51
CA LEU A 298 18.21 -0.96 12.63
C LEU A 298 17.58 0.14 11.76
N SER A 299 17.87 1.40 12.14
CA SER A 299 17.55 2.58 11.30
C SER A 299 18.70 2.95 10.36
N ALA A 300 19.91 2.48 10.64
CA ALA A 300 21.12 2.71 9.85
C ALA A 300 22.22 1.73 10.28
N LEU A 301 23.27 1.60 9.46
CA LEU A 301 24.37 0.65 9.70
C LEU A 301 25.37 1.14 10.76
N ASP A 302 25.61 2.44 10.82
CA ASP A 302 26.50 3.09 11.79
C ASP A 302 26.11 4.58 11.95
N GLU A 303 26.83 5.32 12.79
CA GLU A 303 26.55 6.75 13.05
C GLU A 303 26.74 7.64 11.82
N ARG A 304 27.68 7.31 10.92
CA ARG A 304 27.92 8.08 9.69
C ARG A 304 26.78 7.87 8.70
N HIS A 305 26.31 6.62 8.58
CA HIS A 305 25.16 6.27 7.77
C HIS A 305 23.89 6.91 8.33
N ALA A 306 23.70 6.91 9.66
CA ALA A 306 22.48 7.41 10.30
C ALA A 306 22.08 8.83 9.90
N ARG A 307 23.07 9.70 9.60
CA ARG A 307 22.84 11.07 9.13
C ARG A 307 22.18 11.12 7.75
N ILE A 308 22.53 10.21 6.84
CA ILE A 308 22.15 10.26 5.42
C ILE A 308 21.20 9.14 5.01
N ALA A 309 21.05 8.10 5.85
CA ALA A 309 20.19 6.94 5.61
C ALA A 309 18.74 7.31 5.24
N PRO A 310 18.10 8.31 5.89
CA PRO A 310 16.73 8.68 5.54
C PRO A 310 16.54 9.13 4.09
N TYR A 311 17.60 9.64 3.46
CA TYR A 311 17.53 10.33 2.16
C TYR A 311 18.17 9.55 1.01
N THR A 312 19.16 8.69 1.29
CA THR A 312 20.08 8.14 0.27
C THR A 312 20.12 6.62 0.22
N SER A 313 19.34 5.91 1.03
CA SER A 313 19.41 4.44 1.10
C SER A 313 18.77 3.72 -0.10
N ARG A 314 18.08 4.46 -1.00
CA ARG A 314 17.35 3.89 -2.14
C ARG A 314 18.25 3.55 -3.34
N TRP A 315 19.45 4.10 -3.41
CA TRP A 315 20.40 3.79 -4.48
C TRP A 315 21.63 3.14 -3.87
N ILE A 316 21.96 1.96 -4.37
CA ILE A 316 23.00 1.10 -3.80
C ILE A 316 23.96 0.69 -4.89
N LYS A 317 25.25 0.87 -4.65
CA LYS A 317 26.31 0.31 -5.48
C LYS A 317 27.07 -0.74 -4.68
N LEU A 318 27.19 -1.92 -5.27
CA LEU A 318 27.95 -3.05 -4.76
C LEU A 318 29.14 -3.25 -5.68
N THR A 319 30.36 -3.17 -5.14
CA THR A 319 31.58 -3.50 -5.88
C THR A 319 32.07 -4.86 -5.44
N PHE A 320 32.28 -5.78 -6.39
CA PHE A 320 32.68 -7.15 -6.10
C PHE A 320 34.20 -7.30 -6.08
N HIS A 321 34.69 -8.15 -5.20
CA HIS A 321 36.10 -8.48 -5.11
C HIS A 321 36.57 -9.20 -6.38
N VAL A 322 37.80 -8.92 -6.86
CA VAL A 322 38.36 -9.48 -8.11
C VAL A 322 38.37 -11.02 -8.11
N ASP A 323 38.69 -11.62 -6.97
CA ASP A 323 38.74 -13.08 -6.80
C ASP A 323 37.37 -13.76 -6.62
N SER A 324 36.28 -12.98 -6.58
CA SER A 324 34.92 -13.50 -6.44
C SER A 324 34.17 -13.45 -7.76
N PRO A 325 33.30 -14.43 -8.04
CA PRO A 325 32.27 -14.22 -9.06
C PRO A 325 31.42 -13.01 -8.69
N ALA A 326 30.91 -12.33 -9.72
CA ALA A 326 29.95 -11.24 -9.58
C ALA A 326 28.70 -11.58 -10.41
N PRO A 327 27.52 -11.03 -10.03
CA PRO A 327 26.26 -11.29 -10.71
C PRO A 327 26.37 -11.02 -12.21
N ASN A 328 25.67 -11.85 -12.98
CA ASN A 328 25.51 -11.69 -14.42
C ASN A 328 24.01 -11.70 -14.76
N VAL A 329 23.68 -11.45 -16.03
CA VAL A 329 22.30 -11.39 -16.50
C VAL A 329 21.52 -12.67 -16.18
N GLU A 330 22.16 -13.83 -16.28
CA GLU A 330 21.53 -15.12 -16.00
C GLU A 330 21.19 -15.28 -14.51
N ILE A 331 22.11 -14.94 -13.61
CA ILE A 331 21.90 -14.95 -12.15
C ILE A 331 20.75 -14.01 -11.79
N CYS A 332 20.75 -12.78 -12.33
CA CYS A 332 19.68 -11.82 -12.06
C CYS A 332 18.31 -12.36 -12.51
N LYS A 333 18.25 -12.95 -13.71
CA LYS A 333 17.03 -13.58 -14.24
C LYS A 333 16.60 -14.79 -13.41
N MET A 334 17.54 -15.60 -12.92
CA MET A 334 17.24 -16.74 -12.05
C MET A 334 16.67 -16.28 -10.70
N ALA A 335 17.23 -15.21 -10.12
CA ALA A 335 16.75 -14.60 -8.88
C ALA A 335 15.36 -13.95 -9.02
N GLY A 336 14.94 -13.63 -10.24
CA GLY A 336 13.66 -12.95 -10.50
C GLY A 336 13.76 -11.43 -10.44
N LEU A 337 14.96 -10.88 -10.61
CA LEU A 337 15.17 -9.45 -10.85
C LEU A 337 14.64 -9.05 -12.23
N GLY A 338 14.36 -7.75 -12.40
CA GLY A 338 14.10 -7.16 -13.71
C GLY A 338 15.29 -7.35 -14.66
N GLU A 339 15.06 -7.12 -15.96
CA GLU A 339 16.13 -7.23 -16.97
C GLU A 339 17.24 -6.22 -16.69
N PRO A 340 18.47 -6.66 -16.36
CA PRO A 340 19.53 -5.75 -15.95
C PRO A 340 20.11 -5.01 -17.16
N ALA A 341 20.34 -3.71 -17.00
CA ALA A 341 21.11 -2.93 -17.96
C ALA A 341 22.60 -3.32 -17.87
N VAL A 342 23.25 -3.55 -19.01
CA VAL A 342 24.67 -3.91 -19.08
C VAL A 342 25.47 -2.70 -19.54
N ASP A 343 26.45 -2.30 -18.74
CA ASP A 343 27.31 -1.14 -18.94
C ASP A 343 26.54 0.13 -19.36
N PRO A 344 25.50 0.54 -18.59
CA PRO A 344 24.80 1.79 -18.86
C PRO A 344 25.74 3.00 -18.70
N PRO A 345 25.35 4.20 -19.16
CA PRO A 345 26.15 5.42 -19.00
C PRO A 345 26.15 5.95 -17.54
N LEU A 346 26.13 5.05 -16.55
CA LEU A 346 26.28 5.40 -15.14
C LEU A 346 27.69 5.90 -14.87
N SER A 347 27.76 7.03 -14.18
CA SER A 347 28.99 7.57 -13.61
C SER A 347 28.91 7.53 -12.08
N PHE A 348 30.06 7.40 -11.44
CA PHE A 348 30.18 7.33 -9.99
C PHE A 348 31.09 8.45 -9.54
N SER A 349 30.57 9.35 -8.71
CA SER A 349 31.32 10.50 -8.22
C SER A 349 30.96 10.79 -6.77
N LYS A 350 31.68 11.71 -6.15
CA LYS A 350 31.37 12.20 -4.80
C LYS A 350 31.06 13.68 -4.90
N LEU A 351 29.77 14.02 -4.98
CA LEU A 351 29.29 15.39 -5.12
C LEU A 351 28.85 16.00 -3.78
N ASP A 352 28.84 15.20 -2.70
CA ASP A 352 28.50 15.61 -1.34
C ASP A 352 27.14 16.34 -1.28
N MET A 353 26.15 15.82 -2.00
CA MET A 353 24.82 16.44 -2.13
C MET A 353 24.12 16.53 -0.77
N TYR A 354 24.36 15.55 0.11
CA TYR A 354 23.85 15.50 1.49
C TYR A 354 24.96 15.73 2.52
N SER A 355 25.94 16.59 2.19
CA SER A 355 26.92 17.06 3.17
C SER A 355 26.23 17.67 4.40
N PRO A 356 26.87 17.64 5.58
CA PRO A 356 26.33 18.28 6.78
C PRO A 356 25.97 19.76 6.57
N GLN A 357 26.75 20.47 5.75
CA GLN A 357 26.50 21.87 5.41
C GLN A 357 25.22 22.04 4.58
N ASN A 358 25.03 21.19 3.57
CA ASN A 358 23.87 21.25 2.69
C ASN A 358 22.59 20.89 3.44
N ILE A 359 22.62 19.86 4.28
CA ILE A 359 21.49 19.49 5.16
C ILE A 359 21.16 20.66 6.09
N ALA A 360 22.16 21.19 6.80
CA ALA A 360 21.96 22.29 7.73
C ALA A 360 21.42 23.56 7.06
N ALA A 361 21.81 23.84 5.80
CA ALA A 361 21.29 24.99 5.06
C ALA A 361 19.76 24.93 4.87
N VAL A 362 19.24 23.75 4.55
CA VAL A 362 17.80 23.51 4.38
C VAL A 362 17.09 23.49 5.74
N GLU A 363 17.63 22.78 6.72
CA GLU A 363 17.06 22.70 8.07
C GLU A 363 16.98 24.08 8.74
N ASN A 364 18.05 24.88 8.68
CA ASN A 364 18.06 26.24 9.24
C ASN A 364 17.04 27.15 8.56
N TRP A 365 16.79 26.96 7.26
CA TRP A 365 15.80 27.75 6.54
C TRP A 365 14.36 27.38 6.95
N ILE A 366 14.07 26.09 7.05
CA ILE A 366 12.75 25.55 7.44
C ILE A 366 12.45 25.85 8.93
N GLN A 367 13.44 25.68 9.80
CA GLN A 367 13.30 25.83 11.26
C GLN A 367 13.52 27.26 11.74
N GLY A 368 14.00 28.17 10.87
CA GLY A 368 14.35 29.54 11.22
C GLY A 368 13.16 30.47 11.49
N GLY A 369 11.92 30.00 11.35
CA GLY A 369 10.70 30.79 11.60
C GLY A 369 10.45 31.92 10.59
N SER A 370 11.23 31.99 9.51
CA SER A 370 11.08 33.01 8.46
C SER A 370 9.96 32.71 7.46
N LEU A 371 9.53 31.45 7.39
CA LEU A 371 8.49 30.99 6.49
C LEU A 371 7.18 30.79 7.26
N ASP A 372 6.06 30.97 6.56
CA ASP A 372 4.80 30.49 7.07
C ASP A 372 4.83 28.96 7.24
N TRP A 373 4.21 28.44 8.29
CA TRP A 373 4.32 27.02 8.65
C TRP A 373 3.85 26.09 7.52
N GLU A 374 2.80 26.46 6.79
CA GLU A 374 2.29 25.62 5.69
C GLU A 374 3.28 25.54 4.53
N VAL A 375 3.96 26.66 4.21
CA VAL A 375 5.02 26.72 3.20
C VAL A 375 6.24 25.93 3.68
N ALA A 376 6.67 26.13 4.93
CA ALA A 376 7.78 25.41 5.53
C ALA A 376 7.54 23.89 5.51
N PHE A 377 6.31 23.44 5.78
CA PHE A 377 5.95 22.02 5.72
C PHE A 377 6.16 21.45 4.32
N GLN A 378 5.75 22.16 3.26
CA GLN A 378 5.93 21.67 1.89
C GLN A 378 7.41 21.65 1.48
N VAL A 379 8.21 22.63 1.91
CA VAL A 379 9.67 22.62 1.70
C VAL A 379 10.31 21.43 2.43
N GLU A 380 9.90 21.19 3.67
CA GLU A 380 10.38 20.05 4.44
C GLU A 380 9.94 18.72 3.83
N ALA A 381 8.75 18.66 3.22
CA ALA A 381 8.27 17.48 2.49
C ALA A 381 9.11 17.21 1.24
N LEU A 382 9.48 18.24 0.46
CA LEU A 382 10.41 18.10 -0.68
C LEU A 382 11.75 17.49 -0.24
N PHE A 383 12.26 17.94 0.91
CA PHE A 383 13.53 17.49 1.48
C PHE A 383 13.45 16.06 2.05
N ARG A 384 12.59 15.84 3.05
CA ARG A 384 12.51 14.58 3.80
C ARG A 384 12.01 13.41 2.96
N ASN A 385 11.20 13.67 1.94
CA ASN A 385 10.74 12.63 1.01
C ASN A 385 11.77 12.31 -0.09
N GLY A 386 12.90 13.03 -0.15
CA GLY A 386 13.94 12.84 -1.16
C GLY A 386 13.49 13.23 -2.57
N VAL A 387 12.50 14.10 -2.70
CA VAL A 387 12.01 14.58 -4.01
C VAL A 387 13.07 15.45 -4.67
N LEU A 388 13.67 16.35 -3.89
CA LEU A 388 14.77 17.22 -4.31
C LEU A 388 15.93 17.09 -3.34
N VAL A 389 17.16 17.21 -3.85
CA VAL A 389 18.36 17.29 -2.98
C VAL A 389 18.49 18.70 -2.37
N PRO A 390 19.27 18.87 -1.30
CA PRO A 390 19.37 20.18 -0.63
C PRO A 390 19.74 21.35 -1.54
N THR A 391 20.67 21.16 -2.47
CA THR A 391 21.11 22.21 -3.40
C THR A 391 20.00 22.62 -4.37
N GLU A 392 19.17 21.68 -4.81
CA GLU A 392 18.00 21.95 -5.65
C GLU A 392 16.94 22.75 -4.89
N ILE A 393 16.70 22.41 -3.61
CA ILE A 393 15.78 23.13 -2.72
C ILE A 393 16.26 24.57 -2.50
N MET A 394 17.56 24.75 -2.23
CA MET A 394 18.16 26.06 -2.05
C MET A 394 18.17 26.89 -3.34
N ALA A 395 18.16 26.27 -4.52
CA ALA A 395 18.07 26.97 -5.79
C ALA A 395 16.67 27.60 -6.03
N ILE A 396 15.60 26.93 -5.59
CA ILE A 396 14.22 27.46 -5.71
C ILE A 396 13.80 28.38 -4.55
N LYS A 397 14.60 28.44 -3.48
CA LYS A 397 14.36 29.30 -2.31
C LYS A 397 13.96 30.75 -2.64
N PRO A 398 14.68 31.50 -3.50
CA PRO A 398 14.32 32.89 -3.78
C PRO A 398 12.92 33.04 -4.42
N ILE A 399 12.51 32.06 -5.23
CA ILE A 399 11.20 32.04 -5.88
C ILE A 399 10.11 31.76 -4.85
N ILE A 400 10.35 30.82 -3.95
CA ILE A 400 9.44 30.49 -2.85
C ILE A 400 9.25 31.70 -1.92
N GLU A 401 10.34 32.38 -1.55
CA GLU A 401 10.27 33.58 -0.70
C GLU A 401 9.53 34.74 -1.38
N ALA A 402 9.71 34.93 -2.68
CA ALA A 402 8.95 35.91 -3.45
C ALA A 402 7.45 35.57 -3.47
N LEU A 403 7.11 34.33 -3.79
CA LEU A 403 5.72 33.86 -3.83
C LEU A 403 5.03 33.93 -2.46
N THR A 404 5.77 33.62 -1.38
CA THR A 404 5.25 33.69 0.00
C THR A 404 4.93 35.13 0.40
N LYS A 405 5.70 36.12 -0.06
CA LYS A 405 5.42 37.55 0.17
C LYS A 405 4.16 38.01 -0.54
N GLU A 406 3.84 37.44 -1.70
CA GLU A 406 2.61 37.72 -2.44
C GLU A 406 1.40 37.03 -1.79
N SER A 407 1.48 35.72 -1.55
CA SER A 407 0.43 34.93 -0.93
C SER A 407 0.99 33.61 -0.39
N LYS A 408 0.84 33.41 0.92
CA LYS A 408 1.23 32.19 1.64
C LYS A 408 0.46 30.96 1.13
N ASP A 409 -0.85 31.09 0.96
CA ASP A 409 -1.72 30.01 0.48
C ASP A 409 -1.33 29.56 -0.93
N ARG A 410 -1.06 30.54 -1.82
CA ARG A 410 -0.60 30.25 -3.19
C ARG A 410 0.75 29.57 -3.19
N ALA A 411 1.68 29.98 -2.33
CA ALA A 411 2.99 29.35 -2.20
C ALA A 411 2.88 27.89 -1.72
N ALA A 412 2.10 27.65 -0.67
CA ALA A 412 1.86 26.31 -0.15
C ALA A 412 1.18 25.40 -1.19
N ASP A 413 0.14 25.88 -1.88
CA ASP A 413 -0.56 25.13 -2.93
C ASP A 413 0.34 24.84 -4.15
N ALA A 414 1.17 25.80 -4.56
CA ALA A 414 2.12 25.62 -5.65
C ALA A 414 3.15 24.54 -5.32
N LEU A 415 3.71 24.55 -4.11
CA LEU A 415 4.65 23.52 -3.66
C LEU A 415 4.00 22.15 -3.54
N ARG A 416 2.80 22.06 -2.95
CA ARG A 416 2.06 20.80 -2.82
C ARG A 416 1.81 20.16 -4.19
N THR A 417 1.34 20.95 -5.15
CA THR A 417 1.06 20.46 -6.51
C THR A 417 2.35 20.13 -7.27
N PHE A 418 3.45 20.84 -7.00
CA PHE A 418 4.75 20.52 -7.56
C PHE A 418 5.25 19.16 -7.07
N ILE A 419 5.15 18.88 -5.76
CA ILE A 419 5.46 17.57 -5.19
C ILE A 419 4.65 16.48 -5.89
N ALA A 420 3.33 16.67 -6.03
CA ALA A 420 2.44 15.70 -6.67
C ALA A 420 2.79 15.47 -8.15
N GLU A 421 3.21 16.51 -8.87
CA GLU A 421 3.66 16.39 -10.25
C GLU A 421 4.98 15.61 -10.35
N LEU A 422 5.98 15.96 -9.54
CA LEU A 422 7.29 15.32 -9.55
C LEU A 422 7.20 13.84 -9.17
N GLN A 423 6.31 13.50 -8.24
CA GLN A 423 6.08 12.12 -7.80
C GLN A 423 5.10 11.35 -8.69
N GLY A 424 4.41 12.01 -9.63
CA GLY A 424 3.44 11.40 -10.56
C GLY A 424 2.19 10.78 -9.90
N ALA A 425 1.24 10.34 -10.73
CA ALA A 425 0.00 9.67 -10.30
C ALA A 425 0.22 8.23 -9.79
N GLY A 426 1.06 8.07 -8.75
CA GLY A 426 1.30 6.80 -8.06
C GLY A 426 2.48 5.97 -8.59
N VAL A 427 3.24 6.48 -9.56
CA VAL A 427 4.52 5.86 -9.99
C VAL A 427 5.63 6.65 -9.30
N ARG A 428 6.32 6.07 -8.32
CA ARG A 428 7.44 6.68 -7.56
C ARG A 428 8.63 7.02 -8.48
N LYS A 429 8.47 7.91 -9.45
CA LYS A 429 9.56 8.44 -10.26
C LYS A 429 10.34 9.42 -9.39
N ASN A 430 11.63 9.16 -9.25
CA ASN A 430 12.52 10.13 -8.63
C ASN A 430 12.86 11.21 -9.66
N PHE A 431 12.79 12.47 -9.24
CA PHE A 431 13.14 13.59 -10.10
C PHE A 431 14.62 13.48 -10.51
N ASN A 432 14.87 13.63 -11.81
CA ASN A 432 16.20 13.69 -12.40
C ASN A 432 17.10 12.45 -12.26
N ASP A 433 16.62 11.26 -11.88
CA ASP A 433 17.52 10.08 -11.80
C ASP A 433 18.23 9.80 -13.15
N PHE A 434 17.49 9.88 -14.26
CA PHE A 434 17.96 9.54 -15.61
C PHE A 434 17.78 10.68 -16.63
N GLU A 435 17.46 11.88 -16.14
CA GLU A 435 17.19 13.08 -16.93
C GLU A 435 17.99 14.26 -16.36
N ASN A 436 18.29 15.26 -17.20
CA ASN A 436 19.01 16.47 -16.80
C ASN A 436 18.12 17.71 -16.89
N LYS A 437 17.14 17.84 -15.98
CA LYS A 437 16.29 19.03 -15.92
C LYS A 437 16.79 20.00 -14.87
N ASN A 438 16.64 21.29 -15.13
CA ASN A 438 16.92 22.32 -14.13
C ASN A 438 15.68 22.53 -13.26
N VAL A 439 15.82 22.31 -11.95
CA VAL A 439 14.71 22.44 -10.99
C VAL A 439 14.07 23.83 -10.98
N VAL A 440 14.85 24.89 -11.24
CA VAL A 440 14.36 26.27 -11.29
C VAL A 440 13.47 26.47 -12.51
N ASP A 441 13.88 25.95 -13.67
CA ASP A 441 13.10 26.04 -14.91
C ASP A 441 11.81 25.22 -14.79
N GLU A 442 11.88 24.02 -14.24
CA GLU A 442 10.72 23.15 -13.99
C GLU A 442 9.73 23.79 -13.01
N PHE A 443 10.22 24.37 -11.92
CA PHE A 443 9.37 25.06 -10.95
C PHE A 443 8.72 26.31 -11.55
N ASN A 444 9.44 27.11 -12.33
CA ASN A 444 8.87 28.25 -13.04
C ASN A 444 7.81 27.82 -14.07
N ALA A 445 8.08 26.76 -14.85
CA ALA A 445 7.12 26.20 -15.79
C ALA A 445 5.86 25.70 -15.08
N HIS A 446 6.00 25.09 -13.90
CA HIS A 446 4.88 24.69 -13.04
C HIS A 446 4.04 25.89 -12.58
N LEU A 447 4.67 26.95 -12.10
CA LEU A 447 3.97 28.17 -11.69
C LEU A 447 3.17 28.80 -12.84
N LEU A 448 3.73 28.81 -14.06
CA LEU A 448 3.03 29.26 -15.25
C LEU A 448 1.80 28.39 -15.58
N ARG A 449 1.93 27.06 -15.44
CA ARG A 449 0.81 26.13 -15.67
C ARG A 449 -0.31 26.32 -14.65
N ILE A 450 0.00 26.50 -13.36
CA ILE A 450 -1.02 26.78 -12.34
C ILE A 450 -1.70 28.12 -12.61
N ALA A 451 -0.95 29.15 -13.03
CA ALA A 451 -1.53 30.45 -13.34
C ALA A 451 -2.49 30.41 -14.54
N GLN A 452 -2.29 29.47 -15.47
CA GLN A 452 -3.14 29.26 -16.65
C GLN A 452 -4.31 28.31 -16.39
N ALA A 453 -4.20 27.42 -15.40
CA ALA A 453 -5.30 26.57 -14.99
C ALA A 453 -6.42 27.42 -14.37
N MET A 454 -7.68 27.12 -14.67
CA MET A 454 -8.79 27.73 -13.94
C MET A 454 -8.58 27.51 -12.44
N PRO A 455 -8.79 28.52 -11.59
CA PRO A 455 -8.77 28.32 -10.14
C PRO A 455 -9.76 27.20 -9.84
N LEU A 456 -9.26 26.04 -9.43
CA LEU A 456 -10.07 25.12 -8.66
C LEU A 456 -10.39 25.91 -7.40
N GLU A 457 -11.59 26.51 -7.35
CA GLU A 457 -12.15 26.93 -6.07
C GLU A 457 -11.97 25.75 -5.14
N ARG A 458 -11.23 25.96 -4.04
CA ARG A 458 -11.19 24.97 -2.96
C ARG A 458 -12.66 24.77 -2.61
N ILE A 459 -13.25 23.66 -3.06
CA ILE A 459 -14.59 23.25 -2.66
C ILE A 459 -14.54 23.34 -1.15
N GLY A 460 -15.33 24.26 -0.58
CA GLY A 460 -15.18 24.64 0.82
C GLY A 460 -15.16 23.38 1.66
N VAL A 461 -14.11 23.21 2.47
CA VAL A 461 -13.98 22.06 3.36
C VAL A 461 -15.28 21.99 4.16
N SER A 462 -15.95 20.84 4.13
CA SER A 462 -17.22 20.68 4.84
C SER A 462 -17.00 20.99 6.32
N LYS A 463 -18.01 21.47 7.06
CA LYS A 463 -17.88 21.69 8.51
C LYS A 463 -17.50 20.42 9.29
N SER A 464 -17.61 19.25 8.67
CA SER A 464 -17.22 17.95 9.23
C SER A 464 -15.75 17.60 9.01
N ASP A 465 -15.08 18.22 8.04
CA ASP A 465 -13.75 17.83 7.60
C ASP A 465 -12.73 18.94 7.92
N PHE A 466 -11.45 18.57 7.93
CA PHE A 466 -10.35 19.52 8.09
C PHE A 466 -9.14 19.06 7.28
N MET A 467 -8.26 20.01 6.97
CA MET A 467 -7.00 19.77 6.28
C MET A 467 -5.96 19.27 7.30
N CYS A 468 -5.66 17.97 7.27
CA CYS A 468 -4.71 17.33 8.19
C CYS A 468 -3.35 17.12 7.53
N TYR A 469 -2.29 17.43 8.27
CA TYR A 469 -0.91 17.15 7.87
C TYR A 469 -0.44 15.82 8.45
N HIS A 470 0.10 14.96 7.59
CA HIS A 470 0.48 13.60 7.93
C HIS A 470 1.99 13.44 7.99
N VAL A 471 2.45 12.77 9.05
CA VAL A 471 3.83 12.36 9.25
C VAL A 471 3.86 10.84 9.31
N LYS A 472 4.58 10.22 8.38
CA LYS A 472 4.78 8.77 8.36
C LYS A 472 6.19 8.45 8.81
N ILE A 473 6.32 7.69 9.88
CA ILE A 473 7.61 7.29 10.44
C ILE A 473 7.85 5.84 10.08
N THR A 474 8.90 5.60 9.31
CA THR A 474 9.40 4.27 8.96
C THR A 474 10.64 3.94 9.78
N PRO A 475 11.15 2.70 9.70
CA PRO A 475 12.36 2.34 10.40
C PRO A 475 13.56 3.24 10.09
N THR A 476 13.70 3.66 8.84
CA THR A 476 14.83 4.46 8.36
C THR A 476 14.49 5.96 8.34
N ALA A 477 13.30 6.32 7.85
CA ALA A 477 13.00 7.70 7.46
C ALA A 477 11.73 8.27 8.13
N VAL A 478 11.52 9.58 7.93
CA VAL A 478 10.30 10.30 8.29
C VAL A 478 9.80 10.97 7.02
N HIS A 479 8.59 10.64 6.58
CA HIS A 479 7.97 11.17 5.37
C HIS A 479 6.81 12.08 5.71
N LEU A 480 6.62 13.12 4.89
CA LEU A 480 5.60 14.13 5.08
C LEU A 480 4.59 14.10 3.93
N THR A 481 3.31 14.23 4.25
CA THR A 481 2.25 14.25 3.23
C THR A 481 1.12 15.16 3.70
N GLY A 482 0.49 15.84 2.75
CA GLY A 482 -0.70 16.64 2.99
C GLY A 482 -0.52 18.12 2.63
N PRO A 483 -1.48 18.97 3.01
CA PRO A 483 -2.67 18.60 3.78
C PRO A 483 -3.61 17.65 3.03
N LEU A 484 -4.18 16.68 3.75
CA LEU A 484 -5.21 15.74 3.29
C LEU A 484 -6.53 16.07 3.96
N GLU A 485 -7.64 15.93 3.24
CA GLU A 485 -8.97 16.09 3.81
C GLU A 485 -9.30 14.90 4.70
N GLU A 486 -9.48 15.15 5.99
CA GLU A 486 -9.89 14.14 6.97
C GLU A 486 -11.14 14.57 7.72
N GLN A 487 -11.97 13.58 8.10
CA GLN A 487 -13.10 13.84 8.97
C GLN A 487 -12.62 14.26 10.36
N SER A 488 -13.12 15.41 10.82
CA SER A 488 -12.74 16.02 12.08
C SER A 488 -13.29 15.27 13.30
N ASN A 489 -12.75 15.59 14.47
CA ASN A 489 -13.17 15.06 15.76
C ASN A 489 -13.46 16.20 16.76
N ARG A 490 -14.08 15.88 17.90
CA ARG A 490 -14.51 16.91 18.88
C ARG A 490 -13.36 17.72 19.49
N VAL A 491 -12.14 17.18 19.50
CA VAL A 491 -10.96 17.88 20.03
C VAL A 491 -10.51 18.95 19.05
N ILE A 492 -10.29 18.57 17.78
CA ILE A 492 -9.82 19.50 16.75
C ILE A 492 -10.86 20.60 16.50
N ARG A 493 -12.15 20.24 16.44
CA ARG A 493 -13.26 21.22 16.27
C ARG A 493 -13.34 22.28 17.37
N ARG A 494 -12.73 22.05 18.54
CA ARG A 494 -12.74 23.03 19.63
C ARG A 494 -11.87 24.25 19.32
N TYR A 495 -10.90 24.11 18.42
CA TYR A 495 -9.86 25.11 18.16
C TYR A 495 -9.82 25.49 16.66
N PRO A 496 -10.87 26.15 16.13
CA PRO A 496 -10.88 26.57 14.72
C PRO A 496 -9.74 27.55 14.43
N GLY A 497 -9.09 27.39 13.28
CA GLY A 497 -7.93 28.20 12.88
C GLY A 497 -6.58 27.70 13.41
N TYR A 498 -6.57 26.68 14.27
CA TYR A 498 -5.36 26.05 14.80
C TYR A 498 -5.15 24.63 14.24
N GLU A 499 -5.75 24.30 13.09
CA GLU A 499 -5.69 22.97 12.50
C GLU A 499 -4.24 22.53 12.21
N THR A 500 -3.38 23.46 11.80
CA THR A 500 -1.93 23.21 11.56
C THR A 500 -1.16 22.81 12.82
N HIS A 501 -1.71 23.06 14.01
CA HIS A 501 -1.12 22.61 15.27
C HIS A 501 -1.43 21.15 15.57
N PHE A 502 -2.33 20.51 14.81
CA PHE A 502 -2.64 19.09 14.93
C PHE A 502 -2.10 18.34 13.72
N ILE A 503 -1.24 17.35 13.97
CA ILE A 503 -0.72 16.47 12.93
C ILE A 503 -1.10 15.02 13.22
N ARG A 504 -1.26 14.24 12.16
CA ARG A 504 -1.46 12.80 12.25
C ARG A 504 -0.15 12.08 12.00
N VAL A 505 0.31 11.30 12.98
CA VAL A 505 1.56 10.56 12.90
C VAL A 505 1.26 9.07 12.81
N ALA A 506 1.74 8.41 11.75
CA ALA A 506 1.58 6.98 11.53
C ALA A 506 2.94 6.27 11.59
N PHE A 507 2.99 5.12 12.26
CA PHE A 507 4.17 4.26 12.35
C PHE A 507 3.99 3.04 11.44
N THR A 508 4.73 2.99 10.35
CA THR A 508 4.61 1.96 9.30
C THR A 508 5.94 1.28 9.03
N ASP A 509 5.93 0.20 8.26
CA ASP A 509 7.15 -0.29 7.61
C ASP A 509 7.49 0.56 6.37
N GLU A 510 8.63 0.30 5.71
CA GLU A 510 9.07 1.02 4.50
C GLU A 510 8.07 0.89 3.32
N ALA A 511 7.31 -0.21 3.28
CA ALA A 511 6.35 -0.55 2.23
C ALA A 511 4.92 0.00 2.43
N ASP A 512 4.72 0.96 3.34
CA ASP A 512 3.38 1.46 3.73
C ASP A 512 2.46 0.36 4.33
N GLU A 513 3.01 -0.81 4.58
CA GLU A 513 2.33 -1.88 5.29
C GLU A 513 2.43 -1.66 6.81
N LYS A 514 1.48 -2.22 7.55
CA LYS A 514 1.61 -2.32 9.01
C LYS A 514 2.91 -3.06 9.30
N THR A 515 3.69 -2.57 10.27
CA THR A 515 4.89 -3.24 10.76
C THR A 515 4.55 -4.71 11.04
N ARG A 516 4.94 -5.60 10.13
CA ARG A 516 4.65 -7.01 10.28
C ARG A 516 5.57 -7.56 11.35
N PHE A 517 5.05 -8.47 12.17
CA PHE A 517 5.91 -9.29 13.00
C PHE A 517 6.68 -10.21 12.06
N ASP A 518 7.91 -9.83 11.74
CA ASP A 518 8.86 -10.75 11.17
C ASP A 518 9.26 -11.76 12.26
N TYR A 519 9.21 -13.03 11.91
CA TYR A 519 9.51 -14.10 12.85
C TYR A 519 10.98 -14.04 13.29
N GLU A 520 11.87 -13.61 12.39
CA GLU A 520 13.31 -13.62 12.61
C GLU A 520 13.83 -12.35 13.27
N VAL A 521 13.05 -11.27 13.25
CA VAL A 521 13.47 -9.95 13.76
C VAL A 521 12.84 -9.66 15.12
N ASP A 522 13.59 -9.11 16.09
CA ASP A 522 13.03 -8.58 17.33
C ASP A 522 12.33 -7.24 17.08
N THR A 523 11.11 -7.33 16.56
CA THR A 523 10.24 -6.17 16.34
C THR A 523 9.97 -5.41 17.63
N MET A 524 9.95 -6.08 18.79
CA MET A 524 9.57 -5.44 20.06
C MET A 524 10.66 -4.50 20.57
N ALA A 525 11.91 -4.97 20.59
CA ALA A 525 13.06 -4.15 20.97
C ALA A 525 13.20 -2.95 20.02
N PHE A 526 13.02 -3.19 18.73
CA PHE A 526 13.02 -2.13 17.72
C PHE A 526 11.90 -1.11 17.92
N THR A 527 10.66 -1.56 18.11
CA THR A 527 9.52 -0.67 18.37
C THR A 527 9.79 0.20 19.61
N GLN A 528 10.34 -0.37 20.69
CA GLN A 528 10.67 0.41 21.88
C GLN A 528 11.75 1.46 21.62
N LYS A 529 12.77 1.14 20.82
CA LYS A 529 13.88 2.06 20.52
C LYS A 529 13.47 3.15 19.52
N ARG A 530 12.90 2.78 18.36
CA ARG A 530 12.52 3.72 17.29
C ARG A 530 11.20 4.40 17.60
N VAL A 531 10.10 3.65 17.71
CA VAL A 531 8.75 4.22 17.92
C VAL A 531 8.65 4.85 19.31
N GLY A 532 9.23 4.21 20.33
CA GLY A 532 9.23 4.74 21.70
C GLY A 532 9.93 6.10 21.84
N GLN A 533 10.93 6.41 21.02
CA GLN A 533 11.55 7.75 21.01
C GLN A 533 10.56 8.82 20.53
N PHE A 534 9.83 8.57 19.44
CA PHE A 534 8.83 9.51 18.92
C PHE A 534 7.60 9.63 19.82
N LEU A 535 7.22 8.55 20.53
CA LEU A 535 6.10 8.60 21.48
C LEU A 535 6.44 9.35 22.78
N LYS A 536 7.71 9.37 23.19
CA LYS A 536 8.17 9.99 24.44
C LYS A 536 8.71 11.41 24.26
N ASN A 537 9.28 11.70 23.10
CA ASN A 537 9.91 12.98 22.80
C ASN A 537 9.06 13.80 21.84
N HIS A 538 9.42 15.07 21.68
CA HIS A 538 8.80 15.91 20.66
C HIS A 538 9.29 15.55 19.26
N ILE A 539 8.40 15.66 18.28
CA ILE A 539 8.72 15.65 16.86
C ILE A 539 8.94 17.11 16.44
N LEU A 540 10.17 17.43 16.06
CA LEU A 540 10.47 18.72 15.45
C LEU A 540 10.07 18.69 13.97
N LEU A 541 9.16 19.59 13.61
CA LEU A 541 8.65 19.76 12.27
C LEU A 541 8.46 21.26 12.02
N CYS A 542 9.06 21.77 10.95
CA CYS A 542 9.22 23.19 10.72
C CYS A 542 9.84 23.88 11.96
N ASP A 543 9.25 24.99 12.39
CA ASP A 543 9.60 25.73 13.60
C ASP A 543 8.85 25.24 14.86
N ARG A 544 8.12 24.11 14.80
CA ARG A 544 7.24 23.64 15.88
C ARG A 544 7.64 22.29 16.46
N ARG A 545 7.39 22.14 17.77
CA ARG A 545 7.59 20.89 18.52
C ARG A 545 6.26 20.23 18.80
N TYR A 546 6.05 19.06 18.21
CA TYR A 546 4.82 18.29 18.35
C TYR A 546 4.97 17.20 19.40
N GLU A 547 4.05 17.13 20.36
CA GLU A 547 3.99 16.05 21.36
C GLU A 547 2.78 15.15 21.15
N LEU A 548 2.86 13.92 21.68
CA LEU A 548 1.77 12.96 21.60
C LEU A 548 0.52 13.53 22.30
N LEU A 549 -0.57 13.64 21.56
CA LEU A 549 -1.86 14.11 22.08
C LEU A 549 -2.75 12.93 22.48
N GLY A 550 -2.95 12.00 21.55
CA GLY A 550 -3.87 10.87 21.73
C GLY A 550 -4.09 10.11 20.43
N TYR A 551 -5.05 9.19 20.41
CA TYR A 551 -5.36 8.37 19.24
C TYR A 551 -6.84 8.01 19.22
N SER A 552 -7.40 7.76 18.04
CA SER A 552 -8.71 7.12 17.90
C SER A 552 -8.56 5.59 17.90
N GLN A 553 -9.64 4.85 18.12
CA GLN A 553 -9.58 3.37 18.04
C GLN A 553 -9.20 2.86 16.64
N SER A 554 -9.68 3.51 15.59
CA SER A 554 -9.28 3.20 14.21
C SER A 554 -7.83 3.57 13.97
N GLY A 555 -7.41 4.77 14.41
CA GLY A 555 -6.01 5.22 14.33
C GLY A 555 -5.06 4.25 15.02
N PHE A 556 -5.39 3.79 16.23
CA PHE A 556 -4.58 2.81 16.95
C PHE A 556 -4.41 1.49 16.18
N ARG A 557 -5.46 1.00 15.51
CA ARG A 557 -5.36 -0.21 14.65
C ARG A 557 -4.49 0.02 13.40
N GLU A 558 -4.32 1.26 13.00
CA GLU A 558 -3.49 1.72 11.89
C GLU A 558 -2.10 2.19 12.36
N ASN A 559 -1.75 1.99 13.64
CA ASN A 559 -0.54 2.53 14.27
C ASN A 559 -0.40 4.06 14.10
N ALA A 560 -1.51 4.79 14.15
CA ALA A 560 -1.59 6.22 13.97
C ALA A 560 -2.12 6.94 15.23
N CYS A 561 -1.52 8.09 15.52
CA CYS A 561 -1.85 8.95 16.65
C CYS A 561 -1.90 10.41 16.21
N PHE A 562 -2.63 11.24 16.96
CA PHE A 562 -2.58 12.69 16.86
C PHE A 562 -1.45 13.23 17.74
N TYR A 563 -0.76 14.23 17.21
CA TYR A 563 0.22 15.04 17.94
C TYR A 563 -0.19 16.51 17.87
N ILE A 564 0.24 17.27 18.87
CA ILE A 564 -0.06 18.70 19.00
C ILE A 564 1.20 19.52 19.21
N ALA A 565 1.29 20.67 18.53
CA ALA A 565 2.22 21.74 18.87
C ALA A 565 1.51 22.80 19.72
N PRO A 566 2.06 23.23 20.88
CA PRO A 566 1.39 24.19 21.76
C PRO A 566 1.02 25.51 21.07
N PHE A 567 -0.09 26.12 21.49
CA PHE A 567 -0.55 27.43 21.00
C PHE A 567 -1.34 28.20 22.06
N GLU A 568 -1.52 29.50 21.86
CA GLU A 568 -2.33 30.35 22.72
C GLU A 568 -3.78 30.43 22.22
N TRP A 569 -4.75 30.19 23.10
CA TRP A 569 -6.17 30.29 22.77
C TRP A 569 -6.96 30.84 23.97
N GLU A 570 -7.74 31.90 23.75
CA GLU A 570 -8.53 32.57 24.79
C GLU A 570 -7.71 32.97 26.05
N GLY A 571 -6.43 33.31 25.87
CA GLY A 571 -5.52 33.70 26.96
C GLY A 571 -4.97 32.52 27.77
N GLN A 572 -5.08 31.29 27.25
CA GLN A 572 -4.51 30.08 27.84
C GLN A 572 -3.60 29.37 26.85
N THR A 573 -2.47 28.86 27.35
CA THR A 573 -1.61 27.95 26.59
C THR A 573 -2.29 26.59 26.48
N ILE A 574 -2.57 26.18 25.25
CA ILE A 574 -3.14 24.87 24.91
C ILE A 574 -1.99 23.95 24.52
N ASP A 575 -1.75 22.93 25.33
CA ASP A 575 -0.82 21.84 25.05
C ASP A 575 -1.54 20.47 25.14
N GLY A 576 -0.80 19.39 24.94
CA GLY A 576 -1.36 18.04 24.98
C GLY A 576 -1.91 17.66 26.34
N GLU A 577 -1.30 18.15 27.42
CA GLU A 577 -1.72 17.85 28.78
C GLU A 577 -3.02 18.58 29.13
N TYR A 578 -3.10 19.87 28.82
CA TYR A 578 -4.32 20.67 28.95
C TYR A 578 -5.49 19.98 28.22
N ILE A 579 -5.28 19.58 26.96
CA ILE A 579 -6.34 18.91 26.21
C ILE A 579 -6.72 17.59 26.88
N ARG A 580 -5.77 16.72 27.25
CA ARG A 580 -6.06 15.44 27.90
C ARG A 580 -6.89 15.61 29.19
N GLN A 581 -6.57 16.61 30.00
CA GLN A 581 -7.31 16.93 31.23
C GLN A 581 -8.73 17.47 30.93
N SER A 582 -8.90 18.17 29.81
CA SER A 582 -10.20 18.69 29.37
C SER A 582 -11.17 17.62 28.81
N LEU A 583 -10.68 16.40 28.49
CA LEU A 583 -11.50 15.37 27.83
C LEU A 583 -12.60 14.78 28.73
N GLY A 584 -12.38 14.79 30.04
CA GLY A 584 -13.33 14.28 31.05
C GLY A 584 -12.64 13.78 32.32
N ASN A 585 -13.43 13.23 33.26
CA ASN A 585 -12.91 12.60 34.46
C ASN A 585 -12.53 11.13 34.17
N PHE A 586 -11.27 10.78 34.46
CA PHE A 586 -10.73 9.43 34.25
C PHE A 586 -10.32 8.71 35.54
N ASP A 587 -10.67 9.23 36.72
CA ASP A 587 -10.22 8.72 38.03
C ASP A 587 -10.53 7.23 38.22
N ARG A 588 -11.62 6.75 37.63
CA ARG A 588 -12.06 5.34 37.73
C ARG A 588 -11.27 4.38 36.85
N VAL A 589 -10.52 4.88 35.86
CA VAL A 589 -9.85 4.05 34.85
C VAL A 589 -8.35 4.36 34.72
N ILE A 590 -7.85 5.39 35.40
CA ILE A 590 -6.47 5.88 35.28
C ILE A 590 -5.44 4.79 35.61
N ASP A 591 -5.72 3.95 36.61
CA ASP A 591 -4.87 2.81 37.02
C ASP A 591 -4.91 1.62 36.05
N SER A 592 -5.73 1.69 35.00
CA SER A 592 -5.88 0.65 33.99
C SER A 592 -5.56 1.23 32.61
N PRO A 593 -4.27 1.26 32.19
CA PRO A 593 -3.83 1.94 30.97
C PRO A 593 -4.63 1.57 29.71
N SER A 594 -4.99 0.29 29.55
CA SER A 594 -5.82 -0.19 28.44
C SER A 594 -7.22 0.41 28.43
N ARG A 595 -7.88 0.50 29.60
CA ARG A 595 -9.21 1.11 29.76
C ARG A 595 -9.14 2.62 29.66
N TYR A 596 -8.13 3.24 30.27
CA TYR A 596 -7.86 4.66 30.18
C TYR A 596 -7.71 5.10 28.72
N GLY A 597 -6.79 4.48 27.98
CA GLY A 597 -6.56 4.76 26.57
C GLY A 597 -7.80 4.51 25.72
N ALA A 598 -8.55 3.43 25.99
CA ALA A 598 -9.80 3.17 25.29
C ALA A 598 -10.87 4.25 25.51
N ARG A 599 -10.98 4.81 26.72
CA ARG A 599 -11.92 5.91 27.02
C ARG A 599 -11.46 7.24 26.43
N MET A 600 -10.17 7.57 26.57
CA MET A 600 -9.57 8.75 25.95
C MET A 600 -9.78 8.77 24.43
N SER A 601 -9.61 7.62 23.77
CA SER A 601 -9.72 7.51 22.31
C SER A 601 -11.10 7.84 21.72
N GLN A 602 -12.13 7.87 22.56
CA GLN A 602 -13.49 8.23 22.13
C GLN A 602 -13.57 9.69 21.70
N ALA A 603 -12.80 10.58 22.34
CA ALA A 603 -12.76 12.00 21.99
C ALA A 603 -12.13 12.26 20.62
N PHE A 604 -11.26 11.36 20.15
CA PHE A 604 -10.56 11.45 18.87
C PHE A 604 -11.29 10.71 17.74
N SER A 605 -12.48 10.17 17.99
CA SER A 605 -13.26 9.48 16.94
C SER A 605 -13.76 10.48 15.90
N ALA A 606 -13.50 10.16 14.63
CA ALA A 606 -14.04 10.87 13.49
C ALA A 606 -15.58 10.83 13.55
N THR A 607 -16.20 12.00 13.60
CA THR A 607 -17.65 12.14 13.81
C THR A 607 -18.16 13.37 13.08
N THR A 608 -19.35 13.31 12.50
CA THR A 608 -20.01 14.52 11.97
C THR A 608 -20.77 15.21 13.10
N PRO A 609 -20.56 16.52 13.33
CA PRO A 609 -21.35 17.26 14.31
C PRO A 609 -22.82 17.30 13.86
N SER A 610 -23.74 16.93 14.76
CA SER A 610 -25.19 17.00 14.49
C SER A 610 -25.83 18.14 15.27
N ILE A 611 -26.07 17.96 16.58
CA ILE A 611 -26.87 18.88 17.40
C ILE A 611 -26.19 19.06 18.76
N VAL A 612 -26.28 20.29 19.29
CA VAL A 612 -25.89 20.61 20.67
C VAL A 612 -27.11 20.43 21.57
N LEU A 613 -27.01 19.52 22.54
CA LEU A 613 -28.05 19.27 23.54
C LEU A 613 -27.77 20.04 24.83
N LYS A 614 -28.83 20.49 25.48
CA LYS A 614 -28.79 20.99 26.86
C LYS A 614 -28.80 19.81 27.83
N GLU A 615 -28.23 20.00 29.01
CA GLU A 615 -28.24 18.96 30.06
C GLU A 615 -29.66 18.51 30.42
N SER A 616 -30.63 19.44 30.42
CA SER A 616 -32.05 19.14 30.65
C SER A 616 -32.69 18.22 29.61
N GLU A 617 -32.08 18.07 28.44
CA GLU A 617 -32.56 17.23 27.33
C GLU A 617 -31.97 15.80 27.42
N ILE A 618 -31.05 15.54 28.35
CA ILE A 618 -30.39 14.25 28.55
C ILE A 618 -30.95 13.59 29.80
N LYS A 619 -31.58 12.43 29.64
CA LYS A 619 -32.12 11.65 30.76
C LYS A 619 -31.36 10.35 30.91
N GLN A 620 -30.80 10.12 32.11
CA GLN A 620 -30.19 8.85 32.46
C GLN A 620 -31.30 7.84 32.83
N ILE A 621 -31.35 6.73 32.10
CA ILE A 621 -32.31 5.65 32.33
C ILE A 621 -31.57 4.51 33.05
N PRO A 622 -32.10 3.98 34.17
CA PRO A 622 -31.51 2.83 34.84
C PRO A 622 -31.43 1.62 33.91
N GLU A 623 -30.32 0.88 34.00
CA GLU A 623 -30.09 -0.29 33.16
C GLU A 623 -31.06 -1.43 33.52
N LEU A 624 -31.60 -2.12 32.50
CA LEU A 624 -32.57 -3.18 32.69
C LEU A 624 -31.86 -4.47 33.18
N GLU A 625 -31.77 -4.67 34.48
CA GLU A 625 -31.34 -5.94 35.06
C GLU A 625 -32.53 -6.92 35.18
N ARG A 626 -32.47 -8.06 34.48
CA ARG A 626 -33.42 -9.17 34.70
C ARG A 626 -32.70 -10.41 35.23
N SER A 627 -33.14 -10.88 36.41
CA SER A 627 -32.89 -12.13 37.17
C SER A 627 -31.52 -12.83 37.18
N ARG A 628 -30.55 -12.48 36.33
CA ARG A 628 -29.23 -13.14 36.20
C ARG A 628 -28.05 -12.17 36.01
N LYS A 629 -28.18 -10.89 36.40
CA LYS A 629 -27.12 -9.85 36.29
C LYS A 629 -26.51 -9.73 34.87
N ARG A 630 -27.30 -10.00 33.83
CA ARG A 630 -26.87 -9.83 32.43
C ARG A 630 -27.44 -8.51 31.93
N LEU A 631 -26.56 -7.62 31.49
CA LEU A 631 -26.89 -6.33 30.91
C LEU A 631 -27.36 -6.57 29.47
N PHE A 632 -28.61 -6.19 29.15
CA PHE A 632 -29.21 -6.41 27.82
C PHE A 632 -29.20 -5.17 26.93
N SER A 633 -28.90 -4.00 27.49
CA SER A 633 -28.89 -2.70 26.80
C SER A 633 -27.52 -2.02 26.82
N ASP A 634 -26.44 -2.79 27.04
CA ASP A 634 -25.08 -2.24 27.08
C ASP A 634 -24.74 -1.58 25.74
N GLY A 635 -24.50 -0.27 25.79
CA GLY A 635 -24.22 0.55 24.61
C GLY A 635 -25.45 0.95 23.79
N CYS A 636 -26.69 0.70 24.25
CA CYS A 636 -27.91 1.10 23.55
C CYS A 636 -28.72 2.15 24.33
N ALA A 637 -29.36 3.09 23.63
CA ALA A 637 -30.26 4.09 24.22
C ALA A 637 -31.46 4.40 23.32
N THR A 638 -32.38 5.24 23.80
CA THR A 638 -33.54 5.72 23.01
C THR A 638 -33.40 7.20 22.66
N ILE A 639 -33.78 7.58 21.44
CA ILE A 639 -33.87 8.98 20.97
C ILE A 639 -35.34 9.36 20.74
N SER A 640 -35.69 10.61 21.06
CA SER A 640 -37.02 11.12 20.73
C SER A 640 -37.20 11.22 19.21
N ARG A 641 -38.45 11.09 18.74
CA ARG A 641 -38.76 11.16 17.31
C ARG A 641 -38.39 12.51 16.69
N GLU A 642 -38.52 13.58 17.46
CA GLU A 642 -38.18 14.95 17.06
C GLU A 642 -36.66 15.11 16.94
N LEU A 643 -35.90 14.71 17.97
CA LEU A 643 -34.44 14.82 17.94
C LEU A 643 -33.83 13.94 16.84
N ALA A 644 -34.39 12.75 16.58
CA ALA A 644 -33.97 11.89 15.47
C ALA A 644 -34.13 12.58 14.10
N LYS A 645 -35.23 13.32 13.93
CA LYS A 645 -35.48 14.10 12.71
C LYS A 645 -34.50 15.27 12.60
N ASP A 646 -34.29 16.01 13.68
CA ASP A 646 -33.35 17.14 13.67
C ASP A 646 -31.92 16.67 13.36
N VAL A 647 -31.48 15.55 13.96
CA VAL A 647 -30.17 14.95 13.69
C VAL A 647 -30.05 14.58 12.22
N TRP A 648 -31.08 13.93 11.67
CA TRP A 648 -31.13 13.55 10.26
C TRP A 648 -31.09 14.76 9.32
N ASP A 649 -31.87 15.81 9.60
CA ASP A 649 -31.89 17.04 8.83
C ASP A 649 -30.53 17.76 8.88
N SER A 650 -29.85 17.74 10.03
CA SER A 650 -28.50 18.29 10.16
C SER A 650 -27.46 17.49 9.35
N MET A 651 -27.52 16.16 9.38
CA MET A 651 -26.60 15.31 8.60
C MET A 651 -26.84 15.46 7.10
N SER A 652 -28.10 15.58 6.68
CA SER A 652 -28.49 15.72 5.27
C SER A 652 -27.96 17.02 4.65
N LYS A 653 -27.89 18.11 5.43
CA LYS A 653 -27.29 19.39 5.00
C LYS A 653 -25.79 19.30 4.74
N GLY A 654 -25.10 18.30 5.30
CA GLY A 654 -23.66 18.09 5.12
C GLY A 654 -23.28 17.18 3.95
N LEU A 655 -24.25 16.59 3.24
CA LEU A 655 -24.00 15.72 2.09
C LEU A 655 -23.65 16.52 0.83
N PRO A 656 -22.89 15.98 -0.14
CA PRO A 656 -22.62 16.66 -1.40
C PRO A 656 -23.91 16.90 -2.22
N GLU A 657 -23.95 17.99 -3.00
CA GLU A 657 -25.16 18.47 -3.71
C GLU A 657 -25.86 17.41 -4.57
N ASN A 658 -25.08 16.50 -5.17
CA ASN A 658 -25.58 15.38 -5.96
C ASN A 658 -26.39 14.35 -5.13
N ARG A 659 -26.09 14.20 -3.84
CA ARG A 659 -26.88 13.40 -2.90
C ARG A 659 -27.99 14.23 -2.25
N GLN A 660 -27.76 15.53 -2.00
CA GLN A 660 -28.83 16.43 -1.52
C GLN A 660 -30.02 16.47 -2.48
N ALA A 661 -29.77 16.44 -3.80
CA ALA A 661 -30.82 16.42 -4.82
C ALA A 661 -31.60 15.09 -4.90
N SER A 662 -31.02 13.96 -4.47
CA SER A 662 -31.72 12.67 -4.41
C SER A 662 -32.48 12.44 -3.09
N HIS A 663 -32.17 13.22 -2.05
CA HIS A 663 -32.94 13.23 -0.80
C HIS A 663 -34.30 13.90 -1.05
N GLN A 664 -35.26 13.08 -1.46
CA GLN A 664 -36.65 13.50 -1.58
C GLN A 664 -37.14 13.99 -0.21
N LYS A 665 -37.95 15.06 -0.19
CA LYS A 665 -38.64 15.64 0.98
C LYS A 665 -39.41 14.65 1.89
N ASN A 666 -39.47 13.37 1.53
CA ASN A 666 -40.24 12.30 2.17
C ASN A 666 -39.38 11.17 2.77
N GLU A 667 -38.05 11.23 2.73
CA GLU A 667 -37.23 10.18 3.32
C GLU A 667 -37.30 10.23 4.85
N GLN A 668 -37.71 9.11 5.46
CA GLN A 668 -37.84 9.01 6.91
C GLN A 668 -36.45 8.99 7.57
N PRO A 669 -36.28 9.62 8.75
CA PRO A 669 -35.04 9.50 9.50
C PRO A 669 -34.74 8.02 9.80
N PRO A 670 -33.46 7.61 9.80
CA PRO A 670 -33.10 6.22 10.07
C PRO A 670 -33.59 5.79 11.46
N SER A 671 -33.88 4.49 11.59
CA SER A 671 -34.48 3.94 12.81
C SER A 671 -33.49 3.84 13.97
N ALA A 672 -32.18 3.83 13.67
CA ALA A 672 -31.11 3.84 14.65
C ALA A 672 -29.94 4.70 14.17
N PHE A 673 -29.20 5.25 15.13
CA PHE A 673 -28.02 6.09 14.91
C PHE A 673 -26.87 5.60 15.78
N GLN A 674 -25.64 5.67 15.26
CA GLN A 674 -24.45 5.55 16.09
C GLN A 674 -24.00 6.95 16.52
N ILE A 675 -24.12 7.26 17.82
CA ILE A 675 -23.91 8.62 18.35
C ILE A 675 -22.83 8.63 19.44
N ARG A 676 -22.09 9.74 19.50
CA ARG A 676 -21.19 10.10 20.60
C ARG A 676 -21.74 11.31 21.34
N ILE A 677 -21.95 11.18 22.64
CA ILE A 677 -22.40 12.29 23.52
C ILE A 677 -21.50 12.32 24.76
N GLY A 678 -20.60 13.31 24.85
CA GLY A 678 -19.63 13.37 25.94
C GLY A 678 -18.76 12.11 26.02
N GLY A 679 -18.79 11.41 27.17
CA GLY A 679 -18.12 10.11 27.38
C GLY A 679 -18.95 8.88 27.01
N TRP A 680 -20.15 9.06 26.44
CA TRP A 680 -21.06 7.99 26.07
C TRP A 680 -20.89 7.64 24.59
N SER A 681 -20.87 6.33 24.30
CA SER A 681 -20.86 5.77 22.96
C SER A 681 -22.07 4.86 22.83
N LEU A 682 -23.03 5.23 22.00
CA LEU A 682 -24.34 4.60 22.00
C LEU A 682 -24.82 4.30 20.58
N GLU A 683 -25.46 3.14 20.41
CA GLU A 683 -26.42 2.90 19.35
C GLU A 683 -27.79 3.33 19.87
N ILE A 684 -28.38 4.35 19.23
CA ILE A 684 -29.61 4.96 19.72
C ILE A 684 -30.74 4.66 18.74
N SER A 685 -31.76 3.93 19.20
CA SER A 685 -32.94 3.61 18.41
C SER A 685 -34.08 4.59 18.67
N ARG A 686 -34.90 4.85 17.66
CA ARG A 686 -36.12 5.66 17.81
C ARG A 686 -37.02 5.02 18.86
N ALA A 687 -37.48 5.80 19.84
CA ALA A 687 -38.52 5.33 20.76
C ALA A 687 -39.82 5.08 19.97
N ASP A 688 -40.41 3.90 20.15
CA ASP A 688 -41.71 3.53 19.56
C ASP A 688 -42.83 4.46 20.02
#